data_AF-A0A4Z1SQF5-F1
#
_entry.id   AF-A0A4Z1SQF5-F1
#
_cell.length_a   1.000
_cell.length_b   1.000
_cell.length_c   1.000
_cell.angle_alpha   90.00
_cell.angle_beta   90.00
_cell.angle_gamma   90.00
#
_symmetry.space_group_name_H-M   'P 1'
#
loop_
_entity.id
_entity.type
_entity.pdbx_description
1 polymer ?
#
loop_
_entity_poly.entity_id
_entity_poly.type
_entity_poly.pdbx_seq_one_letter_code
_entity_poly.pdbx_strand_id
1 'polypeptide(L)'
;MEAVKIRSLPAMRANLKEVGMRDHLGQTALMLAIYLGYDSAIPLLEKEIGMQDSYGWTALMEAASSGNLACLQPLLCEAGKQTTSHYNGATLNGTRLRFVPGTTALMCAARYNHIEAVKLLLPYEQGLRDSNGHTASWHAHNGDPRRGDFTRLQKLLENEGTSRLPPPPSPELIRCQGSTSSPIEHELLKKELSQSKDEVSSLKNQLAEMQSTILKQDNKIFQLRTENTSLQEQLASSKNTQEGTGGNVSQMNQEINLLKQKLQKANEEAEKNHELNEALNKRAQEAEKSLAEARGENASLKNQLTEMESTILKQDNKISHLRTENTSLQEQPSSSKKAQGEAEERLFQMNQEISSLKAQLAKTNEEKDALHKQFEDKERQDKAQIDQLTAEVSSLKQQLDNAIEESKRHAEMNEDLQKASDQNRALINALTTEKGTLQEQLSRTTEDLKRALADQKAQNIALEKEVAQLRTESHDVKDLRRRLEEVEEEKRILLQNLAAVGGRLPPAREDSSLISSAIQGDLNTLRRHLDQAGQKDPSGMTALMHAASRGQTEVVRLLRPLEARLQDGRGWTALMHAVGGGHEECVGLLLLERDLKDGEGRTAEDVANGLPDGERRRITPLLRKKVHLPDLPNELSSFQLTGRLGEGSFGAVYTAHGNGQNVAVKVIDLGKYNDKERELLRREAEILPSLDHPNIIRCLETGEDSIEDLFVLVTDLCCGDLREEMNRRKKANSSYSDQEVWKTIREVAAALAYLHEKRHVHRDLKPDNVFLSSDGRCVLGDFGLARALGDSSRTKTTAGTLLYMAPEIHRGERYDNSVDVWALGVVAHELCTGELPFFTVPAILERGPPAIENRDGGLVTLIFRMLSKDPKDRPTAREVLEKAS
;
A
#
# COMPACT_ATOMS: atom_id res chain seq x y z
N MET A 1 -18.31 -17.48 15.64
CA MET A 1 -17.70 -17.22 16.98
C MET A 1 -16.88 -18.39 17.52
N GLU A 2 -17.37 -19.64 17.50
CA GLU A 2 -16.57 -20.79 17.98
C GLU A 2 -15.23 -20.95 17.24
N ALA A 3 -15.22 -20.77 15.92
CA ALA A 3 -13.99 -20.76 15.12
C ALA A 3 -12.97 -19.69 15.56
N VAL A 4 -13.45 -18.54 16.06
CA VAL A 4 -12.60 -17.46 16.61
C VAL A 4 -12.03 -17.87 17.97
N LYS A 5 -12.83 -18.50 18.84
CA LYS A 5 -12.38 -18.98 20.16
C LYS A 5 -11.24 -19.99 20.05
N ILE A 6 -11.28 -20.88 19.05
CA ILE A 6 -10.22 -21.86 18.78
C ILE A 6 -9.09 -21.32 17.89
N ARG A 7 -9.14 -20.04 17.48
CA ARG A 7 -8.16 -19.36 16.62
C ARG A 7 -7.82 -20.12 15.32
N SER A 8 -8.85 -20.62 14.63
CA SER A 8 -8.69 -21.39 13.38
C SER A 8 -9.19 -20.63 12.16
N LEU A 9 -8.27 -20.04 11.38
CA LEU A 9 -8.60 -19.40 10.10
C LEU A 9 -9.30 -20.35 9.11
N PRO A 10 -8.90 -21.63 8.96
CA PRO A 10 -9.62 -22.56 8.09
C PRO A 10 -11.08 -22.76 8.51
N ALA A 11 -11.35 -22.90 9.82
CA ALA A 11 -12.71 -23.02 10.33
C ALA A 11 -13.52 -21.73 10.14
N MET A 12 -12.88 -20.56 10.23
CA MET A 12 -13.52 -19.28 9.93
C MET A 12 -13.87 -19.15 8.44
N ARG A 13 -12.94 -19.52 7.54
CA ARG A 13 -13.17 -19.52 6.08
C ARG A 13 -14.32 -20.47 5.68
N ALA A 14 -14.43 -21.62 6.32
CA ALA A 14 -15.52 -22.57 6.09
C ALA A 14 -16.91 -22.03 6.52
N ASN A 15 -16.96 -21.04 7.42
CA ASN A 15 -18.18 -20.52 8.02
C ASN A 15 -18.44 -19.04 7.69
N LEU A 16 -17.92 -18.51 6.57
CA LEU A 16 -18.09 -17.10 6.19
C LEU A 16 -19.56 -16.65 6.02
N LYS A 17 -20.48 -17.60 5.81
CA LYS A 17 -21.93 -17.34 5.76
C LYS A 17 -22.53 -16.83 7.09
N GLU A 18 -21.84 -17.06 8.21
CA GLU A 18 -22.27 -16.64 9.54
C GLU A 18 -21.73 -15.25 9.93
N VAL A 19 -20.92 -14.63 9.07
CA VAL A 19 -20.37 -13.28 9.31
C VAL A 19 -21.51 -12.28 9.34
N GLY A 20 -21.54 -11.44 10.38
CA GLY A 20 -22.63 -10.50 10.67
C GLY A 20 -23.66 -11.01 11.68
N MET A 21 -23.60 -12.28 12.08
CA MET A 21 -24.42 -12.79 13.18
C MET A 21 -23.96 -12.22 14.52
N ARG A 22 -24.92 -11.99 15.41
CA ARG A 22 -24.71 -11.46 16.76
C ARG A 22 -25.15 -12.47 17.81
N ASP A 23 -24.48 -12.48 18.95
CA ASP A 23 -24.93 -13.28 20.09
C ASP A 23 -26.06 -12.57 20.87
N HIS A 24 -26.49 -13.17 21.97
CA HIS A 24 -27.54 -12.64 22.85
C HIS A 24 -27.21 -11.28 23.49
N LEU A 25 -25.93 -10.87 23.52
CA LEU A 25 -25.48 -9.55 23.98
C LEU A 25 -25.25 -8.57 22.82
N GLY A 26 -25.49 -9.00 21.58
CA GLY A 26 -25.24 -8.22 20.39
C GLY A 26 -23.79 -8.23 19.93
N GLN A 27 -22.90 -9.01 20.57
CA GLN A 27 -21.50 -9.07 20.20
C GLN A 27 -21.33 -9.77 18.85
N THR A 28 -20.33 -9.35 18.07
CA THR A 28 -19.97 -9.97 16.80
C THR A 28 -18.74 -10.86 16.94
N ALA A 29 -18.45 -11.67 15.92
CA ALA A 29 -17.24 -12.49 15.91
C ALA A 29 -15.96 -11.62 15.90
N LEU A 30 -16.02 -10.43 15.30
CA LEU A 30 -14.94 -9.44 15.23
C LEU A 30 -14.63 -8.86 16.61
N MET A 31 -15.65 -8.45 17.37
CA MET A 31 -15.47 -7.96 18.74
C MET A 31 -14.80 -9.03 19.61
N LEU A 32 -15.24 -10.28 19.50
CA LEU A 32 -14.63 -11.40 20.21
C LEU A 32 -13.19 -11.68 19.77
N ALA A 33 -12.89 -11.57 18.47
CA ALA A 33 -11.53 -11.76 17.94
C ALA A 33 -10.57 -10.72 18.51
N ILE A 34 -10.99 -9.45 18.57
CA ILE A 34 -10.18 -8.35 19.10
C ILE A 34 -9.98 -8.51 20.61
N TYR A 35 -11.03 -8.85 21.35
CA TYR A 35 -10.94 -9.16 22.79
C TYR A 35 -9.91 -10.26 23.09
N LEU A 36 -9.86 -11.29 22.24
CA LEU A 36 -8.90 -12.39 22.34
C LEU A 36 -7.51 -12.05 21.75
N GLY A 37 -7.30 -10.85 21.21
CA GLY A 37 -6.05 -10.45 20.56
C GLY A 37 -5.72 -11.24 19.29
N TYR A 38 -6.74 -11.69 18.56
CA TYR A 38 -6.61 -12.45 17.32
C TYR A 38 -6.79 -11.54 16.08
N ASP A 39 -5.81 -10.68 15.85
CA ASP A 39 -5.73 -9.71 14.75
C ASP A 39 -5.85 -10.33 13.35
N SER A 40 -5.29 -11.53 13.16
CA SER A 40 -5.34 -12.27 11.89
C SER A 40 -6.76 -12.61 11.40
N ALA A 41 -7.77 -12.52 12.27
CA ALA A 41 -9.18 -12.73 11.94
C ALA A 41 -9.85 -11.52 11.29
N ILE A 42 -9.32 -10.31 11.47
CA ILE A 42 -9.94 -9.05 11.03
C ILE A 42 -10.25 -9.05 9.52
N PRO A 43 -9.34 -9.48 8.61
CA PRO A 43 -9.62 -9.49 7.17
C PRO A 43 -10.77 -10.42 6.75
N LEU A 44 -11.11 -11.43 7.56
CA LEU A 44 -12.22 -12.35 7.26
C LEU A 44 -13.56 -11.85 7.81
N LEU A 45 -13.54 -10.85 8.70
CA LEU A 45 -14.70 -10.34 9.43
C LEU A 45 -14.99 -8.86 9.13
N GLU A 46 -14.46 -8.34 8.02
CA GLU A 46 -14.57 -6.91 7.66
C GLU A 46 -16.02 -6.42 7.54
N LYS A 47 -16.96 -7.31 7.18
CA LYS A 47 -18.40 -7.00 7.12
C LYS A 47 -19.01 -6.65 8.48
N GLU A 48 -18.35 -7.03 9.58
CA GLU A 48 -18.79 -6.73 10.94
C GLU A 48 -18.25 -5.38 11.44
N ILE A 49 -17.35 -4.75 10.69
CA ILE A 49 -16.82 -3.42 11.01
C ILE A 49 -17.98 -2.42 10.98
N GLY A 50 -18.08 -1.65 12.06
CA GLY A 50 -19.10 -0.67 12.28
C GLY A 50 -20.35 -1.20 12.99
N MET A 51 -20.43 -2.49 13.30
CA MET A 51 -21.50 -2.99 14.16
C MET A 51 -21.29 -2.58 15.62
N GLN A 52 -22.40 -2.39 16.33
CA GLN A 52 -22.44 -2.11 17.76
C GLN A 52 -23.19 -3.23 18.49
N ASP A 53 -22.71 -3.60 19.67
CA ASP A 53 -23.41 -4.53 20.56
C ASP A 53 -24.62 -3.86 21.26
N SER A 54 -25.28 -4.58 22.16
CA SER A 54 -26.45 -4.06 22.90
C SER A 54 -26.15 -2.85 23.81
N TYR A 55 -24.87 -2.56 24.06
CA TYR A 55 -24.43 -1.40 24.84
C TYR A 55 -23.90 -0.25 23.97
N GLY A 56 -23.91 -0.40 22.65
CA GLY A 56 -23.28 0.54 21.74
C GLY A 56 -21.75 0.36 21.67
N TRP A 57 -21.21 -0.75 22.18
CA TRP A 57 -19.78 -1.04 22.14
C TRP A 57 -19.37 -1.47 20.73
N THR A 58 -18.24 -0.96 20.26
CA THR A 58 -17.70 -1.22 18.91
C THR A 58 -16.42 -2.05 18.98
N ALA A 59 -16.02 -2.62 17.83
CA ALA A 59 -14.75 -3.30 17.69
C ALA A 59 -13.57 -2.34 17.94
N LEU A 60 -13.67 -1.08 17.51
CA LEU A 60 -12.67 -0.04 17.78
C LEU A 60 -12.56 0.30 19.27
N MET A 61 -13.68 0.38 20.00
CA MET A 61 -13.66 0.60 21.45
C MET A 61 -12.99 -0.56 22.20
N GLU A 62 -13.15 -1.79 21.72
CA GLU A 62 -12.47 -2.98 22.26
C GLU A 62 -10.95 -2.97 21.97
N ALA A 63 -10.57 -2.56 20.76
CA ALA A 63 -9.15 -2.40 20.41
C ALA A 63 -8.50 -1.27 21.21
N ALA A 64 -9.23 -0.18 21.45
CA ALA A 64 -8.78 0.97 22.24
C ALA A 64 -8.66 0.64 23.74
N SER A 65 -9.53 -0.19 24.29
CA SER A 65 -9.47 -0.60 25.70
C SER A 65 -8.31 -1.57 25.98
N SER A 66 -8.02 -2.46 25.02
CA SER A 66 -6.91 -3.43 25.08
C SER A 66 -5.54 -2.84 24.74
N GLY A 67 -5.50 -1.70 24.04
CA GLY A 67 -4.26 -1.03 23.66
C GLY A 67 -3.55 -1.69 22.46
N ASN A 68 -4.26 -2.54 21.71
CA ASN A 68 -3.68 -3.25 20.58
C ASN A 68 -3.69 -2.36 19.32
N LEU A 69 -2.54 -1.76 19.00
CA LEU A 69 -2.38 -0.87 17.86
C LEU A 69 -2.64 -1.53 16.50
N ALA A 70 -2.29 -2.81 16.35
CA ALA A 70 -2.49 -3.53 15.10
C ALA A 70 -3.99 -3.71 14.78
N CYS A 71 -4.83 -3.90 15.81
CA CYS A 71 -6.27 -3.97 15.65
C CYS A 71 -6.93 -2.59 15.50
N LEU A 72 -6.34 -1.53 16.05
CA LEU A 72 -6.90 -0.17 16.00
C LEU A 72 -6.92 0.42 14.58
N GLN A 73 -5.83 0.27 13.82
CA GLN A 73 -5.68 0.93 12.51
C GLN A 73 -6.77 0.54 11.48
N PRO A 74 -7.12 -0.74 11.28
CA PRO A 74 -8.17 -1.13 10.34
C PRO A 74 -9.57 -0.66 10.73
N LEU A 75 -9.77 -0.33 12.01
CA LEU A 75 -11.09 -0.02 12.59
C LEU A 75 -11.34 1.49 12.72
N LEU A 76 -10.41 2.35 12.31
CA LEU A 76 -10.55 3.81 12.45
C LEU A 76 -11.80 4.39 11.78
N CYS A 77 -12.39 3.69 10.80
CA CYS A 77 -13.66 4.09 10.20
C CYS A 77 -14.84 4.08 11.19
N GLU A 78 -14.69 3.45 12.35
CA GLU A 78 -15.67 3.48 13.45
C GLU A 78 -15.51 4.70 14.37
N ALA A 79 -14.49 5.53 14.16
CA ALA A 79 -14.22 6.69 15.00
C ALA A 79 -15.45 7.62 15.09
N GLY A 80 -15.71 8.13 16.28
CA GLY A 80 -16.85 8.98 16.56
C GLY A 80 -18.15 8.23 16.91
N LYS A 81 -18.17 6.90 16.86
CA LYS A 81 -19.25 6.11 17.46
C LYS A 81 -19.21 6.22 18.98
N GLN A 82 -20.39 6.21 19.59
CA GLN A 82 -20.58 6.36 21.02
C GLN A 82 -21.39 5.20 21.60
N THR A 83 -21.04 4.79 22.82
CA THR A 83 -21.86 3.84 23.58
C THR A 83 -23.27 4.39 23.81
N THR A 84 -24.27 3.51 23.84
CA THR A 84 -25.68 3.90 23.94
C THR A 84 -26.27 3.61 25.31
N SER A 85 -25.66 2.72 26.09
CA SER A 85 -26.09 2.38 27.45
C SER A 85 -24.91 2.22 28.40
N HIS A 86 -25.19 2.04 29.70
CA HIS A 86 -24.15 1.80 30.68
C HIS A 86 -23.49 0.44 30.45
N TYR A 87 -22.22 0.45 30.06
CA TYR A 87 -21.41 -0.75 29.91
C TYR A 87 -20.68 -1.04 31.23
N ASN A 88 -21.02 -2.17 31.86
CA ASN A 88 -20.38 -2.66 33.07
C ASN A 88 -19.33 -3.72 32.68
N GLY A 89 -18.09 -3.27 32.45
CA GLY A 89 -16.96 -4.18 32.23
C GLY A 89 -16.56 -4.92 33.53
N ALA A 90 -15.92 -6.08 33.38
CA ALA A 90 -15.58 -7.02 34.44
C ALA A 90 -14.96 -6.37 35.70
N THR A 91 -15.40 -6.83 36.87
CA THR A 91 -14.93 -6.38 38.19
C THR A 91 -13.49 -6.77 38.42
N LEU A 92 -12.60 -5.79 38.64
CA LEU A 92 -11.25 -5.99 39.16
C LEU A 92 -11.13 -5.28 40.52
N ASN A 93 -10.93 -6.05 41.58
CA ASN A 93 -10.73 -5.54 42.96
C ASN A 93 -11.86 -4.63 43.48
N GLY A 94 -13.12 -5.07 43.33
CA GLY A 94 -14.27 -4.43 44.00
C GLY A 94 -14.67 -3.04 43.50
N THR A 95 -14.02 -2.50 42.46
CA THR A 95 -14.39 -1.23 41.82
C THR A 95 -15.08 -1.52 40.48
N ARG A 96 -16.35 -1.12 40.34
CA ARG A 96 -17.14 -1.26 39.10
C ARG A 96 -16.59 -0.32 38.03
N LEU A 97 -16.00 -0.88 36.97
CA LEU A 97 -15.63 -0.14 35.76
C LEU A 97 -16.91 0.20 34.98
N ARG A 98 -17.33 1.47 35.03
CA ARG A 98 -18.54 1.96 34.37
C ARG A 98 -18.17 2.87 33.20
N PHE A 99 -18.39 2.42 31.98
CA PHE A 99 -18.48 3.32 30.83
C PHE A 99 -19.93 3.76 30.71
N VAL A 100 -20.14 5.07 30.58
CA VAL A 100 -21.47 5.67 30.49
C VAL A 100 -21.86 5.85 29.02
N PRO A 101 -23.14 6.05 28.69
CA PRO A 101 -23.52 6.42 27.33
C PRO A 101 -22.70 7.61 26.83
N GLY A 102 -22.41 7.69 25.53
CA GLY A 102 -21.57 8.75 24.97
C GLY A 102 -20.06 8.46 25.03
N THR A 103 -19.62 7.34 25.61
CA THR A 103 -18.19 6.98 25.65
C THR A 103 -17.70 6.66 24.23
N THR A 104 -16.54 7.20 23.85
CA THR A 104 -15.85 6.94 22.57
C THR A 104 -14.60 6.06 22.75
N ALA A 105 -13.97 5.62 21.65
CA ALA A 105 -12.74 4.83 21.68
C ALA A 105 -11.56 5.60 22.31
N LEU A 106 -11.42 6.90 22.03
CA LEU A 106 -10.42 7.80 22.60
C LEU A 106 -10.57 7.90 24.13
N MET A 107 -11.80 7.97 24.64
CA MET A 107 -12.07 7.96 26.08
C MET A 107 -11.68 6.62 26.73
N CYS A 108 -11.92 5.51 26.04
CA CYS A 108 -11.45 4.18 26.47
C CYS A 108 -9.92 4.14 26.56
N ALA A 109 -9.21 4.53 25.48
CA ALA A 109 -7.75 4.54 25.44
C ALA A 109 -7.14 5.46 26.52
N ALA A 110 -7.72 6.64 26.73
CA ALA A 110 -7.29 7.59 27.74
C ALA A 110 -7.45 7.05 29.17
N ARG A 111 -8.58 6.40 29.48
CA ARG A 111 -8.84 5.80 30.79
C ARG A 111 -7.85 4.66 31.11
N TYR A 112 -7.41 3.93 30.10
CA TYR A 112 -6.49 2.78 30.26
C TYR A 112 -5.02 3.13 30.10
N ASN A 113 -4.67 4.41 29.93
CA ASN A 113 -3.30 4.92 29.73
C ASN A 113 -2.59 4.43 28.46
N HIS A 114 -3.33 4.18 27.38
CA HIS A 114 -2.79 3.69 26.12
C HIS A 114 -2.35 4.87 25.22
N ILE A 115 -1.18 5.43 25.48
CA ILE A 115 -0.67 6.67 24.85
C ILE A 115 -0.68 6.60 23.31
N GLU A 116 -0.22 5.50 22.73
CA GLU A 116 -0.13 5.39 21.26
C GLU A 116 -1.52 5.23 20.60
N ALA A 117 -2.47 4.58 21.28
CA ALA A 117 -3.86 4.53 20.85
C ALA A 117 -4.52 5.92 20.91
N VAL A 118 -4.22 6.70 21.96
CA VAL A 118 -4.69 8.08 22.10
C VAL A 118 -4.17 8.96 20.97
N LYS A 119 -2.88 8.91 20.64
CA LYS A 119 -2.32 9.68 19.50
C LYS A 119 -3.02 9.37 18.18
N LEU A 120 -3.37 8.10 17.95
CA LEU A 120 -4.01 7.67 16.71
C LEU A 120 -5.47 8.14 16.62
N LEU A 121 -6.20 8.12 17.75
CA LEU A 121 -7.63 8.44 17.80
C LEU A 121 -7.91 9.94 17.98
N LEU A 122 -6.96 10.69 18.55
CA LEU A 122 -7.12 12.11 18.89
C LEU A 122 -7.63 12.98 17.71
N PRO A 123 -7.10 12.86 16.47
CA PRO A 123 -7.56 13.71 15.35
C PRO A 123 -9.04 13.53 15.01
N TYR A 124 -9.61 12.35 15.28
CA TYR A 124 -10.97 11.97 14.88
C TYR A 124 -12.00 12.20 15.98
N GLU A 125 -11.62 12.03 17.25
CA GLU A 125 -12.56 12.02 18.37
C GLU A 125 -12.40 13.18 19.37
N GLN A 126 -11.42 14.07 19.18
CA GLN A 126 -11.21 15.20 20.08
C GLN A 126 -12.47 16.05 20.30
N GLY A 127 -12.72 16.40 21.56
CA GLY A 127 -13.82 17.27 21.95
C GLY A 127 -15.20 16.58 21.96
N LEU A 128 -15.27 15.26 21.72
CA LEU A 128 -16.48 14.48 22.02
C LEU A 128 -16.64 14.34 23.54
N ARG A 129 -17.90 14.24 23.97
CA ARG A 129 -18.27 14.18 25.39
C ARG A 129 -19.15 12.97 25.67
N ASP A 130 -18.90 12.33 26.80
CA ASP A 130 -19.80 11.32 27.34
C ASP A 130 -21.11 11.96 27.87
N SER A 131 -22.07 11.15 28.31
CA SER A 131 -23.35 11.63 28.83
C SER A 131 -23.24 12.49 30.09
N ASN A 132 -22.09 12.46 30.77
CA ASN A 132 -21.78 13.30 31.93
C ASN A 132 -21.02 14.57 31.54
N GLY A 133 -20.73 14.77 30.25
CA GLY A 133 -19.98 15.92 29.74
C GLY A 133 -18.46 15.76 29.78
N HIS A 134 -17.93 14.58 30.11
CA HIS A 134 -16.49 14.34 30.23
C HIS A 134 -15.85 14.07 28.86
N THR A 135 -14.65 14.62 28.65
CA THR A 135 -13.83 14.38 27.46
C THR A 135 -12.72 13.36 27.75
N ALA A 136 -11.94 12.99 26.73
CA ALA A 136 -10.82 12.09 26.90
C ALA A 136 -9.78 12.62 27.91
N SER A 137 -9.56 13.94 27.95
CA SER A 137 -8.72 14.60 28.95
C SER A 137 -9.19 14.30 30.38
N TRP A 138 -10.50 14.38 30.64
CA TRP A 138 -11.06 14.05 31.96
C TRP A 138 -10.78 12.60 32.37
N HIS A 139 -10.88 11.66 31.43
CA HIS A 139 -10.58 10.25 31.67
C HIS A 139 -9.10 9.98 31.97
N ALA A 140 -8.17 10.76 31.41
CA ALA A 140 -6.75 10.69 31.73
C ALA A 140 -6.41 11.27 33.11
N HIS A 141 -7.16 12.27 33.59
CA HIS A 141 -7.00 12.84 34.93
C HIS A 141 -7.60 11.95 36.03
N ASN A 142 -8.63 11.18 35.69
CA ASN A 142 -9.34 10.27 36.60
C ASN A 142 -9.04 8.79 36.29
N GLY A 143 -7.90 8.53 35.65
CA GLY A 143 -7.42 7.19 35.33
C GLY A 143 -7.03 6.40 36.58
N ASP A 144 -7.11 5.06 36.51
CA ASP A 144 -6.69 4.19 37.62
C ASP A 144 -5.17 4.29 37.80
N PRO A 145 -4.65 4.75 38.97
CA PRO A 145 -3.22 4.89 39.21
C PRO A 145 -2.42 3.59 39.04
N ARG A 146 -3.08 2.43 39.13
CA ARG A 146 -2.44 1.12 38.88
C ARG A 146 -2.07 0.89 37.42
N ARG A 147 -2.51 1.75 36.50
CA ARG A 147 -2.26 1.66 35.05
C ARG A 147 -1.07 2.51 34.58
N GLY A 148 -0.23 2.95 35.53
CA GLY A 148 1.01 3.66 35.26
C GLY A 148 0.86 5.18 35.39
N ASP A 149 1.91 5.88 34.99
CA ASP A 149 1.97 7.35 35.03
C ASP A 149 1.17 7.97 33.86
N PHE A 150 0.22 8.84 34.18
CA PHE A 150 -0.64 9.54 33.22
C PHE A 150 -0.07 10.91 32.80
N THR A 151 1.06 11.37 33.38
CA THR A 151 1.60 12.73 33.14
C THR A 151 1.81 13.02 31.66
N ARG A 152 2.37 12.07 30.90
CA ARG A 152 2.60 12.20 29.46
C ARG A 152 1.29 12.26 28.66
N LEU A 153 0.29 11.49 29.09
CA LEU A 153 -1.02 11.44 28.47
C LEU A 153 -1.82 12.72 28.74
N GLN A 154 -1.77 13.24 29.96
CA GLN A 154 -2.41 14.50 30.35
C GLN A 154 -1.87 15.66 29.51
N LYS A 155 -0.54 15.73 29.31
CA LYS A 155 0.09 16.73 28.44
C LYS A 155 -0.34 16.61 26.97
N LEU A 156 -0.55 15.38 26.49
CA LEU A 156 -1.03 15.16 25.11
C LEU A 156 -2.47 15.66 24.91
N LEU A 157 -3.30 15.59 25.96
CA LEU A 157 -4.71 15.95 25.95
C LEU A 157 -5.00 17.35 26.53
N GLU A 158 -3.95 18.13 26.86
CA GLU A 158 -4.06 19.46 27.49
C GLU A 158 -4.77 20.47 26.58
N ASN A 159 -4.60 20.31 25.26
CA ASN A 159 -5.20 21.17 24.22
C ASN A 159 -6.28 20.45 23.40
N GLU A 160 -7.06 19.56 24.01
CA GLU A 160 -8.15 18.86 23.32
C GLU A 160 -9.14 19.88 22.69
N GLY A 161 -9.12 19.99 21.35
CA GLY A 161 -9.88 20.97 20.59
C GLY A 161 -11.27 20.49 20.15
N THR A 162 -12.02 21.35 19.45
CA THR A 162 -13.37 21.04 18.92
C THR A 162 -13.39 20.65 17.44
N SER A 163 -12.27 20.84 16.72
CA SER A 163 -12.15 20.53 15.29
C SER A 163 -11.75 19.08 15.09
N ARG A 164 -12.62 18.29 14.44
CA ARG A 164 -12.41 16.85 14.19
C ARG A 164 -12.22 16.56 12.71
N LEU A 165 -11.31 15.64 12.39
CA LEU A 165 -11.26 15.02 11.07
C LEU A 165 -12.44 14.04 10.92
N PRO A 166 -13.02 13.91 9.72
CA PRO A 166 -13.99 12.85 9.47
C PRO A 166 -13.32 11.47 9.61
N PRO A 167 -14.04 10.44 10.07
CA PRO A 167 -13.51 9.08 10.11
C PRO A 167 -13.08 8.62 8.71
N PRO A 168 -11.97 7.87 8.59
CA PRO A 168 -11.55 7.31 7.31
C PRO A 168 -12.62 6.36 6.73
N PRO A 169 -12.71 6.23 5.40
CA PRO A 169 -13.70 5.36 4.75
C PRO A 169 -13.48 3.88 5.12
N SER A 170 -14.56 3.10 5.16
CA SER A 170 -14.49 1.68 5.49
C SER A 170 -13.69 0.89 4.43
N PRO A 171 -13.02 -0.22 4.82
CA PRO A 171 -12.30 -1.09 3.88
C PRO A 171 -13.17 -1.68 2.76
N GLU A 172 -14.50 -1.74 2.92
CA GLU A 172 -15.44 -2.08 1.85
C GLU A 172 -15.62 -0.94 0.84
N LEU A 173 -15.75 0.32 1.30
CA LEU A 173 -15.89 1.48 0.42
C LEU A 173 -14.64 1.70 -0.44
N ILE A 174 -13.45 1.46 0.12
CA ILE A 174 -12.17 1.55 -0.61
C ILE A 174 -12.10 0.51 -1.74
N ARG A 175 -12.67 -0.69 -1.55
CA ARG A 175 -12.75 -1.72 -2.59
C ARG A 175 -13.83 -1.42 -3.64
N CYS A 176 -14.99 -0.92 -3.23
CA CYS A 176 -16.06 -0.54 -4.16
C CYS A 176 -15.67 0.66 -5.04
N GLN A 177 -14.83 1.57 -4.56
CA GLN A 177 -14.26 2.65 -5.38
C GLN A 177 -13.18 2.17 -6.37
N GLY A 178 -12.73 0.92 -6.27
CA GLY A 178 -11.83 0.25 -7.23
C GLY A 178 -12.55 -0.57 -8.31
N SER A 179 -13.88 -0.68 -8.26
CA SER A 179 -14.70 -1.33 -9.28
C SER A 179 -15.57 -0.27 -9.95
N THR A 180 -15.21 0.09 -11.18
CA THR A 180 -15.97 0.99 -12.05
C THR A 180 -17.43 0.56 -12.16
N SER A 181 -18.33 1.26 -11.47
CA SER A 181 -19.75 1.25 -11.82
C SER A 181 -19.94 2.01 -13.14
N SER A 182 -20.79 1.44 -13.98
CA SER A 182 -21.11 1.88 -15.34
C SER A 182 -21.43 3.39 -15.44
N PRO A 183 -21.07 4.07 -16.55
CA PRO A 183 -21.30 5.51 -16.78
C PRO A 183 -22.77 5.97 -16.69
N ILE A 184 -23.73 5.06 -16.57
CA ILE A 184 -25.17 5.33 -16.65
C ILE A 184 -25.74 5.81 -15.30
N GLU A 185 -25.19 5.38 -14.16
CA GLU A 185 -25.70 5.79 -12.83
C GLU A 185 -25.19 7.19 -12.41
N HIS A 186 -23.99 7.57 -12.84
CA HIS A 186 -23.42 8.89 -12.53
C HIS A 186 -24.07 10.03 -13.35
N GLU A 187 -24.68 9.72 -14.49
CA GLU A 187 -25.46 10.68 -15.27
C GLU A 187 -26.86 10.91 -14.67
N LEU A 188 -27.50 9.87 -14.14
CA LEU A 188 -28.79 10.00 -13.43
C LEU A 188 -28.66 10.83 -12.14
N LEU A 189 -27.63 10.58 -11.34
CA LEU A 189 -27.37 11.33 -10.10
C LEU A 189 -26.98 12.79 -10.36
N LYS A 190 -26.28 13.10 -11.46
CA LYS A 190 -26.02 14.49 -11.87
C LYS A 190 -27.31 15.23 -12.27
N LYS A 191 -28.26 14.51 -12.89
CA LYS A 191 -29.53 15.08 -13.33
C LYS A 191 -30.46 15.38 -12.14
N GLU A 192 -30.50 14.49 -11.15
CA GLU A 192 -31.25 14.71 -9.90
C GLU A 192 -30.63 15.80 -9.02
N LEU A 193 -29.29 15.89 -8.96
CA LEU A 193 -28.60 16.96 -8.22
C LEU A 193 -28.74 18.34 -8.92
N SER A 194 -28.86 18.36 -10.24
CA SER A 194 -29.17 19.57 -11.02
C SER A 194 -30.60 20.07 -10.73
N GLN A 195 -31.58 19.17 -10.76
CA GLN A 195 -32.98 19.52 -10.46
C GLN A 195 -33.15 20.01 -9.02
N SER A 196 -32.48 19.39 -8.05
CA SER A 196 -32.53 19.83 -6.65
C SER A 196 -31.83 21.19 -6.43
N LYS A 197 -30.78 21.51 -7.20
CA LYS A 197 -30.14 22.84 -7.16
C LYS A 197 -31.02 23.94 -7.74
N ASP A 198 -31.78 23.65 -8.78
CA ASP A 198 -32.70 24.62 -9.40
C ASP A 198 -33.91 24.90 -8.50
N GLU A 199 -34.43 23.88 -7.80
CA GLU A 199 -35.48 24.04 -6.78
C GLU A 199 -35.03 24.87 -5.58
N VAL A 200 -33.82 24.64 -5.06
CA VAL A 200 -33.27 25.42 -3.94
C VAL A 200 -33.00 26.88 -4.34
N SER A 201 -32.61 27.11 -5.60
CA SER A 201 -32.39 28.47 -6.14
C SER A 201 -33.71 29.23 -6.32
N SER A 202 -34.75 28.54 -6.78
CA SER A 202 -36.12 29.07 -6.86
C SER A 202 -36.66 29.45 -5.47
N LEU A 203 -36.49 28.57 -4.48
CA LEU A 203 -36.94 28.82 -3.11
C LEU A 203 -36.17 29.98 -2.44
N LYS A 204 -34.88 30.15 -2.72
CA LYS A 204 -34.11 31.31 -2.24
C LYS A 204 -34.58 32.63 -2.84
N ASN A 205 -34.92 32.64 -4.13
CA ASN A 205 -35.47 33.83 -4.79
C ASN A 205 -36.87 34.17 -4.25
N GLN A 206 -37.72 33.18 -4.01
CA GLN A 206 -39.03 33.38 -3.37
C GLN A 206 -38.90 33.92 -1.94
N LEU A 207 -37.91 33.45 -1.17
CA LEU A 207 -37.64 33.95 0.19
C LEU A 207 -37.18 35.42 0.16
N ALA A 208 -36.32 35.80 -0.78
CA ALA A 208 -35.87 37.18 -0.95
C ALA A 208 -37.01 38.12 -1.37
N GLU A 209 -37.92 37.65 -2.22
CA GLU A 209 -39.10 38.40 -2.66
C GLU A 209 -40.10 38.59 -1.51
N MET A 210 -40.30 37.57 -0.68
CA MET A 210 -41.07 37.67 0.56
C MET A 210 -40.46 38.67 1.55
N GLN A 211 -39.13 38.65 1.75
CA GLN A 211 -38.44 39.58 2.66
C GLN A 211 -38.55 41.04 2.18
N SER A 212 -38.44 41.28 0.88
CA SER A 212 -38.70 42.59 0.25
C SER A 212 -40.14 43.07 0.46
N THR A 213 -41.09 42.14 0.39
CA THR A 213 -42.51 42.45 0.60
C THR A 213 -42.82 42.77 2.06
N ILE A 214 -42.21 42.06 3.01
CA ILE A 214 -42.30 42.35 4.45
C ILE A 214 -41.72 43.74 4.76
N LEU A 215 -40.55 44.08 4.21
CA LEU A 215 -39.93 45.40 4.42
C LEU A 215 -40.79 46.54 3.85
N LYS A 216 -41.48 46.31 2.73
CA LYS A 216 -42.45 47.27 2.18
C LYS A 216 -43.69 47.41 3.05
N GLN A 217 -44.18 46.33 3.65
CA GLN A 217 -45.31 46.35 4.58
C GLN A 217 -44.94 47.04 5.90
N ASP A 218 -43.74 46.82 6.45
CA ASP A 218 -43.28 47.49 7.66
C ASP A 218 -43.16 49.01 7.47
N ASN A 219 -42.65 49.46 6.31
CA ASN A 219 -42.62 50.87 5.95
C ASN A 219 -44.04 51.46 5.79
N LYS A 220 -45.00 50.68 5.27
CA LYS A 220 -46.41 51.09 5.18
C LYS A 220 -47.05 51.22 6.57
N ILE A 221 -46.76 50.29 7.49
CA ILE A 221 -47.22 50.33 8.88
C ILE A 221 -46.63 51.53 9.60
N PHE A 222 -45.36 51.85 9.36
CA PHE A 222 -44.71 53.03 9.93
C PHE A 222 -45.36 54.33 9.42
N GLN A 223 -45.63 54.44 8.12
CA GLN A 223 -46.36 55.59 7.55
C GLN A 223 -47.77 55.73 8.16
N LEU A 224 -48.53 54.63 8.25
CA LEU A 224 -49.87 54.64 8.83
C LEU A 224 -49.86 55.01 10.32
N ARG A 225 -48.84 54.59 11.09
CA ARG A 225 -48.68 55.02 12.48
C ARG A 225 -48.42 56.51 12.59
N THR A 226 -47.58 57.05 11.70
CA THR A 226 -47.24 58.48 11.66
C THR A 226 -48.45 59.34 11.28
N GLU A 227 -49.24 58.89 10.31
CA GLU A 227 -50.52 59.52 9.95
C GLU A 227 -51.54 59.45 11.09
N ASN A 228 -51.61 58.33 11.82
CA ASN A 228 -52.51 58.18 12.96
C ASN A 228 -52.13 59.11 14.13
N THR A 229 -50.83 59.34 14.35
CA THR A 229 -50.34 60.34 15.32
C THR A 229 -50.71 61.77 14.87
N SER A 230 -50.55 62.09 13.58
CA SER A 230 -50.94 63.39 13.03
C SER A 230 -52.46 63.64 13.11
N LEU A 231 -53.28 62.61 12.85
CA LEU A 231 -54.74 62.70 12.99
C LEU A 231 -55.17 62.84 14.44
N GLN A 232 -54.48 62.19 15.40
CA GLN A 232 -54.72 62.39 16.83
C GLN A 232 -54.35 63.80 17.29
N GLU A 233 -53.28 64.38 16.75
CA GLU A 233 -52.92 65.80 16.98
C GLU A 233 -53.94 66.76 16.36
N GLN A 234 -54.48 66.45 15.17
CA GLN A 234 -55.57 67.23 14.56
C GLN A 234 -56.88 67.14 15.35
N LEU A 235 -57.19 65.97 15.94
CA LEU A 235 -58.35 65.77 16.81
C LEU A 235 -58.19 66.51 18.15
N ALA A 236 -56.96 66.61 18.65
CA ALA A 236 -56.62 67.39 19.83
C ALA A 236 -56.65 68.90 19.55
N SER A 237 -56.22 69.36 18.36
CA SER A 237 -56.32 70.76 17.94
C SER A 237 -57.75 71.19 17.61
N SER A 238 -58.60 70.26 17.14
CA SER A 238 -60.03 70.50 16.88
C SER A 238 -60.86 70.62 18.17
N LYS A 239 -60.33 70.26 19.34
CA LYS A 239 -61.01 70.43 20.63
C LYS A 239 -60.82 71.80 21.27
N ASN A 240 -60.00 72.68 20.69
CA ASN A 240 -59.63 73.98 21.28
C ASN A 240 -59.97 75.21 20.40
N THR A 241 -60.94 75.11 19.48
CA THR A 241 -61.51 76.28 18.78
C THR A 241 -63.02 76.34 18.93
N GLN A 242 -63.41 77.08 19.98
CA GLN A 242 -64.54 77.99 20.11
C GLN A 242 -65.98 77.49 19.86
N GLU A 243 -66.68 77.36 21.00
CA GLU A 243 -67.92 78.07 21.32
C GLU A 243 -68.43 79.10 20.29
N GLY A 244 -69.73 79.01 20.01
CA GLY A 244 -70.58 80.18 19.74
C GLY A 244 -70.93 80.41 18.27
N THR A 245 -72.08 79.92 17.84
CA THR A 245 -73.29 80.73 17.56
C THR A 245 -74.33 79.88 16.83
N GLY A 246 -75.58 79.98 17.30
CA GLY A 246 -76.70 79.22 16.76
C GLY A 246 -77.20 79.74 15.41
N GLY A 247 -77.94 78.87 14.73
CA GLY A 247 -78.84 79.22 13.64
C GLY A 247 -78.47 78.59 12.31
N ASN A 248 -78.97 77.37 12.05
CA ASN A 248 -79.72 77.04 10.82
C ASN A 248 -80.04 75.53 10.75
N VAL A 249 -81.08 75.15 11.50
CA VAL A 249 -81.67 73.80 11.59
C VAL A 249 -82.45 73.39 10.31
N SER A 250 -82.27 74.06 9.18
CA SER A 250 -83.02 73.76 7.95
C SER A 250 -82.17 73.27 6.77
N GLN A 251 -80.87 73.60 6.72
CA GLN A 251 -79.95 73.11 5.69
C GLN A 251 -79.33 71.74 6.02
N MET A 252 -79.20 71.42 7.31
CA MET A 252 -78.63 70.14 7.78
C MET A 252 -79.55 68.94 7.46
N ASN A 253 -80.87 69.16 7.33
CA ASN A 253 -81.84 68.11 6.99
C ASN A 253 -81.85 67.70 5.51
N GLN A 254 -81.21 68.47 4.62
CA GLN A 254 -81.05 68.08 3.22
C GLN A 254 -79.75 67.29 2.98
N GLU A 255 -78.67 67.57 3.71
CA GLU A 255 -77.43 66.78 3.65
C GLU A 255 -77.54 65.42 4.37
N ILE A 256 -78.40 65.32 5.40
CA ILE A 256 -78.69 64.04 6.09
C ILE A 256 -79.33 63.01 5.14
N ASN A 257 -80.10 63.43 4.13
CA ASN A 257 -80.70 62.49 3.16
C ASN A 257 -79.72 62.02 2.08
N LEU A 258 -78.72 62.83 1.74
CA LEU A 258 -77.65 62.42 0.82
C LEU A 258 -76.61 61.52 1.52
N LEU A 259 -76.40 61.69 2.83
CA LEU A 259 -75.59 60.80 3.66
C LEU A 259 -76.27 59.44 3.92
N LYS A 260 -77.61 59.39 4.04
CA LYS A 260 -78.37 58.13 4.15
C LYS A 260 -78.24 57.23 2.91
N GLN A 261 -78.08 57.82 1.72
CA GLN A 261 -77.92 57.05 0.48
C GLN A 261 -76.48 56.53 0.29
N LYS A 262 -75.47 57.19 0.87
CA LYS A 262 -74.09 56.66 0.94
C LYS A 262 -73.91 55.63 2.06
N LEU A 263 -74.69 55.72 3.14
CA LEU A 263 -74.72 54.73 4.22
C LEU A 263 -75.27 53.37 3.76
N GLN A 264 -76.17 53.34 2.77
CA GLN A 264 -76.74 52.09 2.23
C GLN A 264 -75.73 51.22 1.46
N LYS A 265 -74.69 51.81 0.84
CA LYS A 265 -73.60 51.04 0.18
C LYS A 265 -72.46 50.65 1.12
N ALA A 266 -72.27 51.38 2.23
CA ALA A 266 -71.37 50.95 3.31
C ALA A 266 -71.98 49.81 4.15
N ASN A 267 -73.29 49.58 4.05
CA ASN A 267 -74.02 48.55 4.78
C ASN A 267 -73.82 47.12 4.23
N GLU A 268 -73.30 46.97 2.99
CA GLU A 268 -72.91 45.66 2.44
C GLU A 268 -71.47 45.26 2.85
N GLU A 269 -70.62 46.22 3.24
CA GLU A 269 -69.27 45.95 3.75
C GLU A 269 -69.24 45.79 5.29
N ALA A 270 -70.32 46.21 5.97
CA ALA A 270 -70.54 45.98 7.40
C ALA A 270 -71.02 44.55 7.74
N GLU A 271 -71.56 43.78 6.77
CA GLU A 271 -71.99 42.39 6.99
C GLU A 271 -70.83 41.42 7.22
N LYS A 272 -69.61 41.71 6.76
CA LYS A 272 -68.42 40.89 7.11
C LYS A 272 -67.81 41.22 8.47
N ASN A 273 -68.07 42.39 9.01
CA ASN A 273 -67.64 42.77 10.36
C ASN A 273 -68.61 42.28 11.46
N HIS A 274 -69.73 41.66 11.08
CA HIS A 274 -70.70 41.08 12.00
C HIS A 274 -70.24 39.72 12.56
N GLU A 275 -69.56 38.89 11.77
CA GLU A 275 -69.09 37.55 12.19
C GLU A 275 -67.89 37.58 13.16
N LEU A 276 -67.10 38.66 13.19
CA LEU A 276 -65.98 38.78 14.15
C LEU A 276 -66.41 39.39 15.49
N ASN A 277 -67.48 40.19 15.50
CA ASN A 277 -67.99 40.86 16.70
C ASN A 277 -68.95 39.98 17.54
N GLU A 278 -69.50 38.91 16.97
CA GLU A 278 -70.27 37.90 17.72
C GLU A 278 -69.40 37.01 18.63
N ALA A 279 -68.12 36.78 18.29
CA ALA A 279 -67.22 35.96 19.12
C ALA A 279 -66.65 36.72 20.34
N LEU A 280 -66.48 38.05 20.24
CA LEU A 280 -66.00 38.89 21.34
C LEU A 280 -67.10 39.26 22.35
N ASN A 281 -68.35 39.41 21.91
CA ASN A 281 -69.49 39.71 22.80
C ASN A 281 -69.92 38.54 23.68
N LYS A 282 -69.63 37.30 23.29
CA LYS A 282 -69.98 36.11 24.07
C LYS A 282 -69.11 35.92 25.33
N ARG A 283 -67.91 36.51 25.37
CA ARG A 283 -67.00 36.45 26.54
C ARG A 283 -67.15 37.65 27.49
N ALA A 284 -67.71 38.76 27.02
CA ALA A 284 -68.07 39.92 27.84
C ALA A 284 -69.39 39.73 28.60
N GLN A 285 -70.36 39.01 28.00
CA GLN A 285 -71.66 38.70 28.62
C GLN A 285 -71.60 37.72 29.80
N GLU A 286 -70.52 36.94 29.96
CA GLU A 286 -70.32 36.06 31.12
C GLU A 286 -69.74 36.80 32.35
N ALA A 287 -69.09 37.96 32.17
CA ALA A 287 -68.56 38.77 33.28
C ALA A 287 -69.57 39.81 33.80
N GLU A 288 -70.47 40.34 32.95
CA GLU A 288 -71.49 41.31 33.37
C GLU A 288 -72.69 40.68 34.10
N LYS A 289 -72.92 39.38 33.89
CA LYS A 289 -73.96 38.62 34.62
C LYS A 289 -73.63 38.46 36.11
N SER A 290 -72.35 38.47 36.50
CA SER A 290 -71.92 38.49 37.92
C SER A 290 -71.96 39.88 38.56
N LEU A 291 -72.12 40.97 37.78
CA LEU A 291 -72.17 42.35 38.27
C LEU A 291 -73.61 42.86 38.49
N ALA A 292 -74.61 42.16 37.95
CA ALA A 292 -76.04 42.49 38.08
C ALA A 292 -76.67 41.96 39.38
N GLU A 293 -76.06 40.98 40.06
CA GLU A 293 -76.53 40.50 41.37
C GLU A 293 -76.05 41.40 42.53
N ALA A 294 -74.95 42.14 42.38
CA ALA A 294 -74.43 43.07 43.41
C ALA A 294 -75.09 44.47 43.42
N ARG A 295 -75.93 44.80 42.43
CA ARG A 295 -76.66 46.09 42.37
C ARG A 295 -78.02 46.08 43.08
N GLY A 296 -78.51 44.91 43.52
CA GLY A 296 -79.68 44.77 44.39
C GLY A 296 -79.41 45.10 45.87
N GLU A 297 -78.17 44.93 46.35
CA GLU A 297 -77.78 45.28 47.73
C GLU A 297 -77.48 46.78 47.91
N ASN A 298 -77.24 47.50 46.80
CA ASN A 298 -77.00 48.94 46.78
C ASN A 298 -78.28 49.79 47.02
N ALA A 299 -79.45 49.16 47.06
CA ALA A 299 -80.71 49.78 47.51
C ALA A 299 -80.93 49.61 49.04
N SER A 300 -80.20 48.69 49.69
CA SER A 300 -80.23 48.48 51.15
C SER A 300 -79.20 49.35 51.90
N LEU A 301 -78.02 49.57 51.29
CA LEU A 301 -77.00 50.49 51.85
C LEU A 301 -77.41 51.97 51.82
N LYS A 302 -78.36 52.34 50.96
CA LYS A 302 -78.94 53.69 50.90
C LYS A 302 -79.84 54.02 52.10
N ASN A 303 -80.38 53.00 52.78
CA ASN A 303 -81.12 53.13 54.05
C ASN A 303 -80.21 53.06 55.29
N GLN A 304 -78.99 52.52 55.17
CA GLN A 304 -77.94 52.62 56.21
C GLN A 304 -77.25 53.99 56.22
N LEU A 305 -77.25 54.70 55.08
CA LEU A 305 -76.68 56.05 54.96
C LEU A 305 -77.49 57.12 55.73
N THR A 306 -78.81 56.97 55.82
CA THR A 306 -79.71 57.85 56.59
C THR A 306 -79.65 57.63 58.10
N GLU A 307 -79.22 56.45 58.55
CA GLU A 307 -79.00 56.13 59.97
C GLU A 307 -77.61 56.61 60.44
N MET A 308 -76.64 56.67 59.51
CA MET A 308 -75.31 57.25 59.69
C MET A 308 -75.36 58.79 59.91
N GLU A 309 -76.30 59.49 59.29
CA GLU A 309 -76.55 60.94 59.50
C GLU A 309 -77.05 61.28 60.92
N SER A 310 -77.76 60.36 61.60
CA SER A 310 -78.16 60.52 63.01
C SER A 310 -77.02 60.24 64.01
N THR A 311 -75.96 59.57 63.54
CA THR A 311 -74.77 59.22 64.32
C THR A 311 -73.70 60.33 64.26
N ILE A 312 -73.73 61.15 63.21
CA ILE A 312 -72.93 62.37 63.05
C ILE A 312 -73.30 63.43 64.12
N LEU A 313 -74.57 63.51 64.53
CA LEU A 313 -75.04 64.38 65.63
C LEU A 313 -74.56 63.93 67.03
N LYS A 314 -74.09 62.68 67.17
CA LYS A 314 -73.45 62.16 68.41
C LYS A 314 -71.92 62.32 68.39
N GLN A 315 -71.30 62.55 67.23
CA GLN A 315 -69.87 62.85 67.12
C GLN A 315 -69.54 64.34 67.30
N ASP A 316 -70.50 65.24 67.11
CA ASP A 316 -70.36 66.67 67.44
C ASP A 316 -70.10 66.93 68.95
N ASN A 317 -70.56 66.04 69.83
CA ASN A 317 -70.23 66.06 71.27
C ASN A 317 -68.86 65.44 71.62
N LYS A 318 -68.18 64.80 70.65
CA LYS A 318 -66.82 64.25 70.78
C LYS A 318 -65.77 65.19 70.19
N ILE A 319 -66.16 66.07 69.26
CA ILE A 319 -65.33 67.13 68.68
C ILE A 319 -65.17 68.32 69.64
N SER A 320 -66.14 68.58 70.53
CA SER A 320 -65.98 69.54 71.63
C SER A 320 -64.90 69.10 72.65
N HIS A 321 -64.66 67.79 72.76
CA HIS A 321 -63.67 67.21 73.67
C HIS A 321 -62.26 67.09 73.05
N LEU A 322 -62.13 67.13 71.72
CA LEU A 322 -60.85 67.16 71.01
C LEU A 322 -60.34 68.59 70.77
N ARG A 323 -61.22 69.61 70.88
CA ARG A 323 -60.80 71.02 70.92
C ARG A 323 -60.05 71.41 72.18
N THR A 324 -60.22 70.69 73.29
CA THR A 324 -59.42 70.83 74.52
C THR A 324 -58.08 70.10 74.46
N GLU A 325 -57.90 69.13 73.56
CA GLU A 325 -56.63 68.44 73.29
C GLU A 325 -55.77 69.22 72.26
N ASN A 326 -56.41 69.99 71.39
CA ASN A 326 -55.77 70.87 70.40
C ASN A 326 -55.13 72.14 71.00
N THR A 327 -55.27 72.38 72.30
CA THR A 327 -54.54 73.40 73.07
C THR A 327 -53.31 72.85 73.81
N SER A 328 -53.07 71.53 73.77
CA SER A 328 -51.94 70.88 74.47
C SER A 328 -50.79 70.42 73.56
N LEU A 329 -50.93 70.52 72.24
CA LEU A 329 -49.89 70.06 71.28
C LEU A 329 -49.54 71.12 70.24
N GLN A 330 -49.49 72.39 70.66
CA GLN A 330 -48.88 73.45 69.87
C GLN A 330 -47.37 73.63 70.10
N GLU A 331 -46.66 72.69 70.72
CA GLU A 331 -45.19 72.75 70.83
C GLU A 331 -44.56 71.35 70.81
N GLN A 332 -43.80 71.02 69.73
CA GLN A 332 -42.56 70.19 69.69
C GLN A 332 -42.19 69.76 68.24
N PRO A 333 -41.20 70.41 67.59
CA PRO A 333 -40.60 69.96 66.33
C PRO A 333 -39.27 69.23 66.58
N SER A 334 -39.23 67.90 66.51
CA SER A 334 -37.98 67.13 66.63
C SER A 334 -37.88 65.88 65.74
N SER A 335 -38.98 65.36 65.20
CA SER A 335 -38.98 64.18 64.31
C SER A 335 -38.78 64.50 62.82
N SER A 336 -39.24 65.67 62.36
CA SER A 336 -39.19 66.05 60.93
C SER A 336 -37.76 66.33 60.42
N LYS A 337 -36.87 66.90 61.24
CA LYS A 337 -35.47 67.14 60.86
C LYS A 337 -34.62 65.87 60.75
N LYS A 338 -34.96 64.82 61.50
CA LYS A 338 -34.22 63.55 61.46
C LYS A 338 -34.55 62.73 60.20
N ALA A 339 -35.83 62.69 59.82
CA ALA A 339 -36.26 62.05 58.57
C ALA A 339 -35.72 62.75 57.31
N GLN A 340 -35.56 64.08 57.35
CA GLN A 340 -34.94 64.82 56.25
C GLN A 340 -33.44 64.54 56.10
N GLY A 341 -32.68 64.47 57.21
CA GLY A 341 -31.26 64.11 57.17
C GLY A 341 -31.00 62.68 56.69
N GLU A 342 -31.84 61.71 57.10
CA GLU A 342 -31.74 60.33 56.63
C GLU A 342 -32.07 60.18 55.13
N ALA A 343 -32.97 61.02 54.60
CA ALA A 343 -33.27 61.06 53.17
C ALA A 343 -32.15 61.69 52.34
N GLU A 344 -31.51 62.76 52.84
CA GLU A 344 -30.36 63.40 52.21
C GLU A 344 -29.13 62.48 52.17
N GLU A 345 -28.89 61.71 53.22
CA GLU A 345 -27.78 60.74 53.27
C GLU A 345 -28.00 59.53 52.33
N ARG A 346 -29.25 59.04 52.21
CA ARG A 346 -29.61 58.02 51.22
C ARG A 346 -29.46 58.54 49.78
N LEU A 347 -29.82 59.79 49.52
CA LEU A 347 -29.60 60.43 48.22
C LEU A 347 -28.11 60.56 47.90
N PHE A 348 -27.27 60.88 48.89
CA PHE A 348 -25.83 60.94 48.72
C PHE A 348 -25.21 59.58 48.40
N GLN A 349 -25.61 58.52 49.12
CA GLN A 349 -25.15 57.15 48.86
C GLN A 349 -25.60 56.67 47.46
N MET A 350 -26.85 56.91 47.08
CA MET A 350 -27.36 56.54 45.75
C MET A 350 -26.63 57.29 44.63
N ASN A 351 -26.24 58.55 44.84
CA ASN A 351 -25.43 59.30 43.87
C ASN A 351 -23.99 58.78 43.75
N GLN A 352 -23.39 58.27 44.84
CA GLN A 352 -22.09 57.59 44.76
C GLN A 352 -22.20 56.25 44.00
N GLU A 353 -23.25 55.47 44.24
CA GLU A 353 -23.50 54.22 43.49
C GLU A 353 -23.73 54.49 41.99
N ILE A 354 -24.55 55.50 41.66
CA ILE A 354 -24.76 55.91 40.25
C ILE A 354 -23.44 56.32 39.60
N SER A 355 -22.56 56.99 40.32
CA SER A 355 -21.24 57.40 39.80
C SER A 355 -20.31 56.19 39.57
N SER A 356 -20.32 55.23 40.50
CA SER A 356 -19.59 53.97 40.37
C SER A 356 -20.09 53.12 39.18
N LEU A 357 -21.41 52.99 39.03
CA LEU A 357 -22.03 52.27 37.92
C LEU A 357 -21.74 52.93 36.57
N LYS A 358 -21.70 54.27 36.51
CA LYS A 358 -21.29 55.01 35.30
C LYS A 358 -19.83 54.73 34.93
N ALA A 359 -18.93 54.65 35.91
CA ALA A 359 -17.52 54.32 35.67
C ALA A 359 -17.34 52.87 35.19
N GLN A 360 -18.09 51.93 35.78
CA GLN A 360 -18.09 50.53 35.31
C GLN A 360 -18.63 50.42 33.89
N LEU A 361 -19.74 51.11 33.56
CA LEU A 361 -20.31 51.11 32.22
C LEU A 361 -19.35 51.70 31.18
N ALA A 362 -18.61 52.76 31.51
CA ALA A 362 -17.59 53.33 30.63
C ALA A 362 -16.48 52.31 30.32
N LYS A 363 -15.98 51.61 31.35
CA LYS A 363 -14.97 50.56 31.19
C LYS A 363 -15.47 49.38 30.35
N THR A 364 -16.70 48.93 30.58
CA THR A 364 -17.31 47.84 29.79
C THR A 364 -17.50 48.24 28.32
N ASN A 365 -17.81 49.52 28.04
CA ASN A 365 -17.88 50.02 26.67
C ASN A 365 -16.50 50.05 25.99
N GLU A 366 -15.44 50.47 26.68
CA GLU A 366 -14.07 50.41 26.14
C GLU A 366 -13.63 48.96 25.84
N GLU A 367 -13.94 48.01 26.74
CA GLU A 367 -13.67 46.58 26.52
C GLU A 367 -14.47 46.02 25.34
N LYS A 368 -15.73 46.44 25.17
CA LYS A 368 -16.57 46.06 24.03
C LYS A 368 -15.99 46.57 22.71
N ASP A 369 -15.53 47.82 22.68
CA ASP A 369 -14.97 48.42 21.47
C ASP A 369 -13.61 47.78 21.10
N ALA A 370 -12.80 47.42 22.10
CA ALA A 370 -11.56 46.67 21.88
C ALA A 370 -11.82 45.26 21.33
N LEU A 371 -12.81 44.54 21.86
CA LEU A 371 -13.23 43.23 21.35
C LEU A 371 -13.79 43.31 19.93
N HIS A 372 -14.58 44.34 19.63
CA HIS A 372 -15.12 44.53 18.28
C HIS A 372 -14.01 44.72 17.25
N LYS A 373 -12.99 45.54 17.58
CA LYS A 373 -11.82 45.75 16.73
C LYS A 373 -11.01 44.46 16.51
N GLN A 374 -10.82 43.64 17.55
CA GLN A 374 -10.16 42.34 17.41
C GLN A 374 -10.95 41.39 16.51
N PHE A 375 -12.28 41.42 16.57
CA PHE A 375 -13.13 40.60 15.72
C PHE A 375 -13.03 41.03 14.25
N GLU A 376 -13.04 42.33 13.97
CA GLU A 376 -12.86 42.87 12.60
C GLU A 376 -11.48 42.52 12.01
N ASP A 377 -10.41 42.63 12.80
CA ASP A 377 -9.06 42.28 12.36
C ASP A 377 -8.94 40.78 12.07
N LYS A 378 -9.58 39.94 12.90
CA LYS A 378 -9.64 38.49 12.68
C LYS A 378 -10.47 38.14 11.44
N GLU A 379 -11.60 38.79 11.22
CA GLU A 379 -12.43 38.60 10.03
C GLU A 379 -11.67 38.99 8.75
N ARG A 380 -10.86 40.05 8.78
CA ARG A 380 -9.97 40.42 7.67
C ARG A 380 -8.89 39.36 7.42
N GLN A 381 -8.30 38.80 8.48
CA GLN A 381 -7.30 37.75 8.36
C GLN A 381 -7.88 36.44 7.79
N ASP A 382 -9.03 36.01 8.32
CA ASP A 382 -9.73 34.81 7.87
C ASP A 382 -10.15 34.96 6.40
N LYS A 383 -10.62 36.14 6.00
CA LYS A 383 -10.96 36.43 4.60
C LYS A 383 -9.75 36.35 3.66
N ALA A 384 -8.60 36.92 4.05
CA ALA A 384 -7.38 36.81 3.26
C ALA A 384 -6.91 35.34 3.10
N GLN A 385 -7.08 34.54 4.15
CA GLN A 385 -6.71 33.12 4.11
C GLN A 385 -7.66 32.28 3.25
N ILE A 386 -8.97 32.60 3.28
CA ILE A 386 -9.96 32.00 2.38
C ILE A 386 -9.64 32.34 0.92
N ASP A 387 -9.28 33.59 0.62
CA ASP A 387 -8.92 34.01 -0.74
C ASP A 387 -7.67 33.27 -1.26
N GLN A 388 -6.66 33.09 -0.40
CA GLN A 388 -5.46 32.31 -0.73
C GLN A 388 -5.80 30.84 -1.02
N LEU A 389 -6.56 30.19 -0.13
CA LEU A 389 -6.97 28.79 -0.32
C LEU A 389 -7.84 28.62 -1.56
N THR A 390 -8.69 29.59 -1.87
CA THR A 390 -9.52 29.57 -3.08
C THR A 390 -8.68 29.64 -4.35
N ALA A 391 -7.60 30.43 -4.36
CA ALA A 391 -6.65 30.48 -5.46
C ALA A 391 -5.88 29.15 -5.63
N GLU A 392 -5.43 28.54 -4.52
CA GLU A 392 -4.75 27.24 -4.54
C GLU A 392 -5.66 26.12 -5.06
N VAL A 393 -6.90 26.06 -4.60
CA VAL A 393 -7.91 25.08 -5.09
C VAL A 393 -8.17 25.27 -6.58
N SER A 394 -8.23 26.51 -7.07
CA SER A 394 -8.41 26.80 -8.50
C SER A 394 -7.22 26.31 -9.33
N SER A 395 -6.00 26.50 -8.84
CA SER A 395 -4.77 25.98 -9.48
C SER A 395 -4.75 24.45 -9.50
N LEU A 396 -5.07 23.80 -8.39
CA LEU A 396 -5.12 22.34 -8.30
C LEU A 396 -6.18 21.74 -9.21
N LYS A 397 -7.34 22.40 -9.34
CA LYS A 397 -8.39 22.00 -10.27
C LYS A 397 -7.90 22.05 -11.72
N GLN A 398 -7.18 23.11 -12.10
CA GLN A 398 -6.58 23.21 -13.43
C GLN A 398 -5.54 22.11 -13.68
N GLN A 399 -4.71 21.77 -12.69
CA GLN A 399 -3.76 20.66 -12.81
C GLN A 399 -4.45 19.31 -12.97
N LEU A 400 -5.56 19.08 -12.24
CA LEU A 400 -6.36 17.86 -12.36
C LEU A 400 -7.01 17.74 -13.74
N ASP A 401 -7.57 18.84 -14.25
CA ASP A 401 -8.18 18.86 -15.59
C ASP A 401 -7.14 18.54 -16.68
N ASN A 402 -5.92 19.07 -16.56
CA ASN A 402 -4.82 18.73 -17.46
C ASN A 402 -4.43 17.25 -17.38
N ALA A 403 -4.35 16.68 -16.17
CA ALA A 403 -4.02 15.27 -15.98
C ALA A 403 -5.11 14.32 -16.52
N ILE A 404 -6.39 14.70 -16.41
CA ILE A 404 -7.50 13.95 -17.00
C ILE A 404 -7.38 13.94 -18.52
N GLU A 405 -7.04 15.07 -19.14
CA GLU A 405 -6.90 15.15 -20.59
C GLU A 405 -5.70 14.35 -21.11
N GLU A 406 -4.60 14.31 -20.36
CA GLU A 406 -3.45 13.45 -20.67
C GLU A 406 -3.81 11.96 -20.54
N SER A 407 -4.58 11.59 -19.51
CA SER A 407 -5.08 10.22 -19.33
C SER A 407 -5.97 9.76 -20.49
N LYS A 408 -6.83 10.63 -21.03
CA LYS A 408 -7.63 10.32 -22.24
C LYS A 408 -6.75 10.05 -23.45
N ARG A 409 -5.70 10.86 -23.68
CA ARG A 409 -4.75 10.62 -24.78
C ARG A 409 -4.03 9.28 -24.63
N HIS A 410 -3.69 8.89 -23.41
CA HIS A 410 -3.09 7.58 -23.14
C HIS A 410 -4.07 6.43 -23.41
N ALA A 411 -5.36 6.61 -23.11
CA ALA A 411 -6.39 5.62 -23.40
C ALA A 411 -6.58 5.43 -24.92
N GLU A 412 -6.61 6.52 -25.70
CA GLU A 412 -6.65 6.46 -27.17
C GLU A 412 -5.41 5.74 -27.73
N MET A 413 -4.21 6.08 -27.23
CA MET A 413 -2.97 5.42 -27.66
C MET A 413 -2.96 3.92 -27.34
N ASN A 414 -3.52 3.51 -26.20
CA ASN A 414 -3.65 2.09 -25.84
C ASN A 414 -4.62 1.34 -26.76
N GLU A 415 -5.70 1.99 -27.20
CA GLU A 415 -6.63 1.38 -28.16
C GLU A 415 -5.95 1.14 -29.52
N ASP A 416 -5.13 2.10 -29.98
CA ASP A 416 -4.35 1.94 -31.21
C ASP A 416 -3.27 0.87 -31.07
N LEU A 417 -2.61 0.78 -29.91
CA LEU A 417 -1.64 -0.28 -29.61
C LEU A 417 -2.31 -1.66 -29.60
N GLN A 418 -3.53 -1.76 -29.08
CA GLN A 418 -4.30 -3.01 -29.09
C GLN A 418 -4.66 -3.42 -30.51
N LYS A 419 -5.08 -2.49 -31.37
CA LYS A 419 -5.34 -2.76 -32.80
C LYS A 419 -4.08 -3.25 -33.52
N ALA A 420 -2.93 -2.63 -33.25
CA ALA A 420 -1.65 -3.07 -33.81
C ALA A 420 -1.24 -4.47 -33.30
N SER A 421 -1.47 -4.76 -32.02
CA SER A 421 -1.23 -6.08 -31.42
C SER A 421 -2.08 -7.16 -32.07
N ASP A 422 -3.37 -6.89 -32.28
CA ASP A 422 -4.29 -7.82 -32.94
C ASP A 422 -3.88 -8.08 -34.40
N GLN A 423 -3.40 -7.05 -35.12
CA GLN A 423 -2.84 -7.21 -36.46
C GLN A 423 -1.57 -8.07 -36.46
N ASN A 424 -0.66 -7.85 -35.52
CA ASN A 424 0.55 -8.66 -35.38
C ASN A 424 0.22 -10.12 -35.07
N ARG A 425 -0.78 -10.37 -34.21
CA ARG A 425 -1.26 -11.73 -33.93
C ARG A 425 -1.82 -12.42 -35.16
N ALA A 426 -2.58 -11.70 -35.99
CA ALA A 426 -3.08 -12.23 -37.27
C ALA A 426 -1.93 -12.59 -38.23
N LEU A 427 -0.89 -11.75 -38.30
CA LEU A 427 0.29 -12.01 -39.12
C LEU A 427 1.09 -13.22 -38.62
N ILE A 428 1.29 -13.36 -37.32
CA ILE A 428 1.98 -14.52 -36.71
C ILE A 428 1.23 -15.82 -37.03
N ASN A 429 -0.10 -15.82 -36.95
CA ASN A 429 -0.91 -17.00 -37.28
C ASN A 429 -0.78 -17.38 -38.76
N ALA A 430 -0.75 -16.39 -39.66
CA ALA A 430 -0.53 -16.63 -41.09
C ALA A 430 0.87 -17.24 -41.35
N LEU A 431 1.92 -16.66 -40.77
CA LEU A 431 3.30 -17.16 -40.89
C LEU A 431 3.47 -18.55 -40.28
N THR A 432 2.80 -18.84 -39.17
CA THR A 432 2.83 -20.17 -38.54
C THR A 432 2.19 -21.22 -39.43
N THR A 433 1.09 -20.87 -40.09
CA THR A 433 0.42 -21.75 -41.07
C THR A 433 1.35 -22.01 -42.26
N GLU A 434 1.97 -20.98 -42.81
CA GLU A 434 2.93 -21.10 -43.92
C GLU A 434 4.13 -21.97 -43.54
N LYS A 435 4.72 -21.76 -42.35
CA LYS A 435 5.78 -22.62 -41.81
C LYS A 435 5.37 -24.08 -41.73
N GLY A 436 4.14 -24.38 -41.27
CA GLY A 436 3.61 -25.73 -41.23
C GLY A 436 3.55 -26.38 -42.61
N THR A 437 3.06 -25.64 -43.62
CA THR A 437 3.02 -26.15 -45.00
C THR A 437 4.41 -26.41 -45.58
N LEU A 438 5.38 -25.54 -45.30
CA LEU A 438 6.77 -25.71 -45.74
C LEU A 438 7.44 -26.90 -45.05
N GLN A 439 7.18 -27.12 -43.75
CA GLN A 439 7.68 -28.29 -43.03
C GLN A 439 7.11 -29.59 -43.60
N GLU A 440 5.83 -29.62 -43.96
CA GLU A 440 5.22 -30.79 -44.60
C GLU A 440 5.85 -31.07 -45.97
N GLN A 441 6.08 -30.04 -46.79
CA GLN A 441 6.79 -30.16 -48.06
C GLN A 441 8.23 -30.68 -47.89
N LEU A 442 8.95 -30.16 -46.88
CA LEU A 442 10.31 -30.60 -46.56
C LEU A 442 10.35 -32.07 -46.11
N SER A 443 9.37 -32.50 -45.32
CA SER A 443 9.26 -33.89 -44.87
C SER A 443 9.02 -34.84 -46.05
N ARG A 444 8.10 -34.49 -46.96
CA ARG A 444 7.82 -35.26 -48.18
C ARG A 444 9.06 -35.40 -49.06
N THR A 445 9.74 -34.29 -49.35
CA THR A 445 10.96 -34.29 -50.18
C THR A 445 12.11 -35.06 -49.53
N THR A 446 12.27 -34.97 -48.21
CA THR A 446 13.26 -35.75 -47.47
C THR A 446 12.99 -37.25 -47.58
N GLU A 447 11.73 -37.66 -47.49
CA GLU A 447 11.35 -39.07 -47.60
C GLU A 447 11.53 -39.61 -49.02
N ASP A 448 11.24 -38.80 -50.03
CA ASP A 448 11.52 -39.14 -51.43
C ASP A 448 13.03 -39.31 -51.69
N LEU A 449 13.87 -38.43 -51.13
CA LEU A 449 15.32 -38.54 -51.21
C LEU A 449 15.86 -39.79 -50.51
N LYS A 450 15.31 -40.16 -49.34
CA LYS A 450 15.69 -41.41 -48.65
C LYS A 450 15.38 -42.64 -49.51
N ARG A 451 14.22 -42.68 -50.16
CA ARG A 451 13.86 -43.78 -51.08
C ARG A 451 14.84 -43.86 -52.24
N ALA A 452 15.14 -42.73 -52.89
CA ALA A 452 16.12 -42.68 -53.97
C ALA A 452 17.53 -43.15 -53.51
N LEU A 453 17.95 -42.75 -52.31
CA LEU A 453 19.23 -43.19 -51.74
C LEU A 453 19.24 -44.69 -51.42
N ALA A 454 18.13 -45.26 -50.95
CA ALA A 454 18.01 -46.69 -50.70
C ALA A 454 18.12 -47.49 -52.01
N ASP A 455 17.47 -47.03 -53.08
CA ASP A 455 17.57 -47.63 -54.42
C ASP A 455 19.00 -47.56 -54.95
N GLN A 456 19.68 -46.43 -54.78
CA GLN A 456 21.08 -46.27 -55.18
C GLN A 456 22.02 -47.18 -54.37
N LYS A 457 21.78 -47.34 -53.06
CA LYS A 457 22.54 -48.30 -52.23
C LYS A 457 22.32 -49.74 -52.69
N ALA A 458 21.10 -50.11 -53.06
CA ALA A 458 20.82 -51.44 -53.60
C ALA A 458 21.55 -51.70 -54.93
N GLN A 459 21.60 -50.69 -55.82
CA GLN A 459 22.39 -50.76 -57.05
C GLN A 459 23.89 -50.91 -56.77
N ASN A 460 24.44 -50.15 -55.82
CA ASN A 460 25.85 -50.25 -55.44
C ASN A 460 26.19 -51.64 -54.87
N ILE A 461 25.32 -52.23 -54.04
CA ILE A 461 25.52 -53.59 -53.52
C ILE A 461 25.50 -54.62 -54.67
N ALA A 462 24.64 -54.44 -55.67
CA ALA A 462 24.61 -55.30 -56.85
C ALA A 462 25.91 -55.20 -57.66
N LEU A 463 26.40 -53.98 -57.89
CA LEU A 463 27.68 -53.71 -58.55
C LEU A 463 28.86 -54.25 -57.74
N GLU A 464 28.86 -54.13 -56.42
CA GLU A 464 29.90 -54.69 -55.56
C GLU A 464 29.94 -56.22 -55.63
N LYS A 465 28.78 -56.89 -55.73
CA LYS A 465 28.72 -58.33 -55.96
C LYS A 465 29.29 -58.72 -57.34
N GLU A 466 28.99 -57.94 -58.37
CA GLU A 466 29.53 -58.15 -59.71
C GLU A 466 31.05 -57.93 -59.74
N VAL A 467 31.55 -56.88 -59.08
CA VAL A 467 32.99 -56.62 -58.90
C VAL A 467 33.65 -57.74 -58.09
N ALA A 468 32.99 -58.29 -57.08
CA ALA A 468 33.51 -59.42 -56.31
C ALA A 468 33.62 -60.69 -57.18
N GLN A 469 32.64 -60.94 -58.05
CA GLN A 469 32.68 -62.05 -59.01
C GLN A 469 33.81 -61.88 -60.05
N LEU A 470 33.97 -60.67 -60.58
CA LEU A 470 35.10 -60.35 -61.47
C LEU A 470 36.45 -60.45 -60.75
N ARG A 471 36.50 -60.17 -59.44
CA ARG A 471 37.71 -60.35 -58.62
C ARG A 471 38.04 -61.81 -58.40
N THR A 472 37.06 -62.70 -58.26
CA THR A 472 37.31 -64.16 -58.19
C THR A 472 37.85 -64.70 -59.51
N GLU A 473 37.30 -64.26 -60.65
CA GLU A 473 37.83 -64.61 -61.98
C GLU A 473 39.24 -64.02 -62.23
N SER A 474 39.51 -62.82 -61.69
CA SER A 474 40.85 -62.23 -61.68
C SER A 474 41.82 -62.97 -60.75
N HIS A 475 41.32 -63.61 -59.69
CA HIS A 475 42.13 -64.42 -58.78
C HIS A 475 42.63 -65.70 -59.47
N ASP A 476 41.81 -66.32 -60.33
CA ASP A 476 42.23 -67.46 -61.16
C ASP A 476 43.32 -67.07 -62.17
N VAL A 477 43.25 -65.86 -62.74
CA VAL A 477 44.31 -65.29 -63.59
C VAL A 477 45.57 -64.96 -62.79
N LYS A 478 45.44 -64.51 -61.53
CA LYS A 478 46.58 -64.29 -60.62
C LYS A 478 47.20 -65.60 -60.14
N ASP A 479 46.44 -66.67 -59.98
CA ASP A 479 46.97 -67.97 -59.57
C ASP A 479 47.80 -68.63 -60.69
N LEU A 480 47.40 -68.40 -61.95
CA LEU A 480 48.20 -68.70 -63.13
C LEU A 480 49.47 -67.85 -63.24
N ARG A 481 49.44 -66.58 -62.81
CA ARG A 481 50.64 -65.72 -62.71
C ARG A 481 51.55 -66.10 -61.54
N ARG A 482 51.00 -66.52 -60.40
CA ARG A 482 51.73 -66.99 -59.22
C ARG A 482 52.56 -68.25 -59.53
N ARG A 483 52.02 -69.19 -60.31
CA ARG A 483 52.78 -70.35 -60.81
C ARG A 483 53.89 -70.00 -61.81
N LEU A 484 53.80 -68.84 -62.46
CA LEU A 484 54.84 -68.31 -63.35
C LEU A 484 55.92 -67.55 -62.54
N GLU A 485 55.51 -66.82 -61.50
CA GLU A 485 56.39 -66.08 -60.59
C GLU A 485 57.14 -67.00 -59.60
N GLU A 486 56.58 -68.15 -59.20
CA GLU A 486 57.26 -69.16 -58.36
C GLU A 486 58.49 -69.77 -59.07
N VAL A 487 58.48 -69.84 -60.40
CA VAL A 487 59.65 -70.24 -61.23
C VAL A 487 60.67 -69.08 -61.36
N GLU A 488 60.24 -67.83 -61.20
CA GLU A 488 61.09 -66.64 -61.28
C GLU A 488 61.66 -66.21 -59.90
N GLU A 489 61.03 -66.59 -58.79
CA GLU A 489 61.43 -66.24 -57.42
C GLU A 489 62.48 -67.22 -56.83
N GLU A 490 62.54 -68.47 -57.29
CA GLU A 490 63.69 -69.37 -57.03
C GLU A 490 65.01 -68.79 -57.58
N LYS A 491 64.94 -67.91 -58.59
CA LYS A 491 66.07 -67.17 -59.15
C LYS A 491 66.41 -65.88 -58.37
N ARG A 492 65.49 -65.34 -57.57
CA ARG A 492 65.66 -64.06 -56.84
C ARG A 492 66.15 -64.25 -55.39
N ILE A 493 65.85 -65.39 -54.76
CA ILE A 493 66.29 -65.76 -53.39
C ILE A 493 67.83 -65.92 -53.28
N LEU A 494 68.56 -66.09 -54.38
CA LEU A 494 70.03 -66.14 -54.42
C LEU A 494 70.72 -64.75 -54.32
N LEU A 495 69.99 -63.63 -54.33
CA LEU A 495 70.58 -62.29 -54.53
C LEU A 495 70.15 -61.19 -53.54
N GLN A 496 69.63 -61.50 -52.35
CA GLN A 496 69.21 -60.44 -51.42
C GLN A 496 69.36 -60.74 -49.92
N ASN A 497 70.37 -61.52 -49.55
CA ASN A 497 70.99 -61.40 -48.21
C ASN A 497 71.94 -60.20 -48.19
N LEU A 498 71.41 -58.97 -48.29
CA LEU A 498 72.15 -57.74 -47.97
C LEU A 498 71.20 -56.54 -47.94
N ALA A 499 70.79 -56.10 -46.73
CA ALA A 499 70.67 -54.69 -46.32
C ALA A 499 69.84 -54.58 -45.04
N ALA A 500 70.54 -54.39 -43.95
CA ALA A 500 70.03 -53.91 -42.69
C ALA A 500 69.43 -52.49 -42.83
N VAL A 501 68.35 -52.23 -42.09
CA VAL A 501 67.90 -50.88 -41.67
C VAL A 501 67.27 -51.08 -40.27
N GLY A 502 67.63 -50.43 -39.18
CA GLY A 502 68.43 -49.22 -38.99
C GLY A 502 67.54 -48.03 -38.57
N GLY A 503 67.32 -47.86 -37.26
CA GLY A 503 66.93 -46.59 -36.59
C GLY A 503 65.49 -46.09 -36.83
N ARG A 504 64.94 -45.11 -36.11
CA ARG A 504 65.30 -44.34 -34.90
C ARG A 504 64.02 -43.51 -34.60
N LEU A 505 63.72 -43.25 -33.32
CA LEU A 505 62.68 -42.29 -32.87
C LEU A 505 62.81 -40.90 -33.54
N PRO A 506 61.70 -40.13 -33.60
CA PRO A 506 61.63 -38.85 -32.86
C PRO A 506 60.17 -38.48 -32.44
N PRO A 507 59.87 -37.27 -31.92
CA PRO A 507 60.22 -36.74 -30.59
C PRO A 507 58.97 -36.27 -29.80
N ALA A 508 59.16 -35.96 -28.51
CA ALA A 508 58.17 -35.37 -27.62
C ALA A 508 57.69 -33.98 -28.09
N ARG A 509 56.37 -33.77 -28.09
CA ARG A 509 55.74 -32.45 -28.19
C ARG A 509 55.19 -32.07 -26.81
N GLU A 510 55.47 -30.84 -26.39
CA GLU A 510 54.85 -30.20 -25.24
C GLU A 510 53.41 -29.81 -25.64
N ASP A 511 52.46 -30.67 -25.26
CA ASP A 511 51.03 -30.52 -25.53
C ASP A 511 50.35 -29.72 -24.41
N SER A 512 50.19 -28.41 -24.58
CA SER A 512 49.28 -27.60 -23.75
C SER A 512 47.83 -27.78 -24.25
N SER A 513 47.18 -28.87 -23.85
CA SER A 513 45.77 -29.16 -24.12
C SER A 513 44.90 -28.85 -22.89
N LEU A 514 43.59 -28.69 -23.09
CA LEU A 514 42.63 -28.53 -22.00
C LEU A 514 42.74 -29.67 -20.98
N ILE A 515 42.94 -30.90 -21.46
CA ILE A 515 43.12 -32.10 -20.64
C ILE A 515 44.41 -32.03 -19.83
N SER A 516 45.56 -31.68 -20.43
CA SER A 516 46.82 -31.59 -19.69
C SER A 516 46.79 -30.47 -18.64
N SER A 517 46.10 -29.37 -18.93
CA SER A 517 45.87 -28.27 -17.98
C SER A 517 44.97 -28.69 -16.80
N ALA A 518 43.91 -29.46 -17.08
CA ALA A 518 43.02 -30.02 -16.06
C ALA A 518 43.70 -31.10 -15.20
N ILE A 519 44.69 -31.80 -15.74
CA ILE A 519 45.52 -32.75 -14.98
C ILE A 519 46.45 -31.99 -14.01
N GLN A 520 46.98 -30.84 -14.45
CA GLN A 520 47.92 -30.02 -13.68
C GLN A 520 47.23 -29.07 -12.68
N GLY A 521 45.93 -28.79 -12.85
CA GLY A 521 45.19 -27.82 -12.03
C GLY A 521 45.48 -26.36 -12.40
N ASP A 522 46.02 -26.11 -13.59
CA ASP A 522 46.31 -24.75 -14.06
C ASP A 522 45.04 -24.08 -14.61
N LEU A 523 44.33 -23.39 -13.72
CA LEU A 523 43.09 -22.66 -14.05
C LEU A 523 43.30 -21.57 -15.12
N ASN A 524 44.48 -20.95 -15.20
CA ASN A 524 44.73 -19.86 -16.14
C ASN A 524 44.84 -20.42 -17.57
N THR A 525 45.59 -21.49 -17.74
CA THR A 525 45.71 -22.18 -19.03
C THR A 525 44.41 -22.88 -19.40
N LEU A 526 43.67 -23.41 -18.42
CA LEU A 526 42.38 -24.04 -18.64
C LEU A 526 41.34 -23.07 -19.22
N ARG A 527 41.23 -21.86 -18.65
CA ARG A 527 40.33 -20.80 -19.16
C ARG A 527 40.60 -20.40 -20.61
N ARG A 528 41.85 -20.53 -21.08
CA ARG A 528 42.24 -20.18 -22.46
C ARG A 528 41.89 -21.24 -23.49
N HIS A 529 41.61 -22.47 -23.06
CA HIS A 529 41.38 -23.62 -23.94
C HIS A 529 40.00 -24.26 -23.76
N LEU A 530 39.03 -23.51 -23.21
CA LEU A 530 37.66 -24.01 -23.01
C LEU A 530 36.92 -24.33 -24.33
N ASP A 531 37.41 -23.81 -25.46
CA ASP A 531 36.97 -24.20 -26.80
C ASP A 531 37.19 -25.68 -27.11
N GLN A 532 38.11 -26.33 -26.40
CA GLN A 532 38.40 -27.76 -26.50
C GLN A 532 37.50 -28.62 -25.60
N ALA A 533 36.53 -28.03 -24.90
CA ALA A 533 35.65 -28.77 -24.00
C ALA A 533 34.91 -29.89 -24.74
N GLY A 534 34.81 -31.04 -24.08
CA GLY A 534 34.20 -32.26 -24.64
C GLY A 534 35.17 -33.12 -25.45
N GLN A 535 36.40 -32.67 -25.70
CA GLN A 535 37.46 -33.52 -26.24
C GLN A 535 37.80 -34.66 -25.26
N LYS A 536 38.10 -35.82 -25.83
CA LYS A 536 38.45 -37.02 -25.09
C LYS A 536 39.88 -37.44 -25.43
N ASP A 537 40.61 -37.89 -24.43
CA ASP A 537 41.91 -38.53 -24.64
C ASP A 537 41.76 -39.95 -25.24
N PRO A 538 42.85 -40.66 -25.57
CA PRO A 538 42.78 -42.02 -26.11
C PRO A 538 42.08 -43.06 -25.21
N SER A 539 41.93 -42.78 -23.91
CA SER A 539 41.17 -43.62 -22.96
C SER A 539 39.67 -43.26 -22.91
N GLY A 540 39.26 -42.22 -23.62
CA GLY A 540 37.91 -41.69 -23.63
C GLY A 540 37.63 -40.67 -22.52
N MET A 541 38.62 -40.30 -21.71
CA MET A 541 38.42 -39.38 -20.58
C MET A 541 38.45 -37.93 -21.03
N THR A 542 37.56 -37.11 -20.46
CA THR A 542 37.53 -35.66 -20.66
C THR A 542 38.34 -34.93 -19.58
N ALA A 543 38.55 -33.63 -19.77
CA ALA A 543 39.26 -32.78 -18.82
C ALA A 543 38.58 -32.79 -17.43
N LEU A 544 37.24 -32.75 -17.38
CA LEU A 544 36.43 -32.82 -16.16
C LEU A 544 36.63 -34.15 -15.41
N MET A 545 36.71 -35.28 -16.11
CA MET A 545 36.94 -36.58 -15.48
C MET A 545 38.33 -36.68 -14.86
N HIS A 546 39.36 -36.18 -15.55
CA HIS A 546 40.71 -36.09 -15.01
C HIS A 546 40.76 -35.23 -13.74
N ALA A 547 40.13 -34.04 -13.78
CA ALA A 547 40.03 -33.16 -12.63
C ALA A 547 39.30 -33.81 -11.44
N ALA A 548 38.17 -34.47 -11.72
CA ALA A 548 37.37 -35.18 -10.72
C ALA A 548 38.13 -36.34 -10.07
N SER A 549 38.87 -37.14 -10.84
CA SER A 549 39.70 -38.24 -10.32
C SER A 549 40.82 -37.76 -9.38
N ARG A 550 41.25 -36.51 -9.54
CA ARG A 550 42.34 -35.88 -8.78
C ARG A 550 41.86 -34.97 -7.65
N GLY A 551 40.55 -34.84 -7.45
CA GLY A 551 39.98 -33.96 -6.43
C GLY A 551 40.20 -32.48 -6.71
N GLN A 552 40.38 -32.09 -7.96
CA GLN A 552 40.60 -30.68 -8.35
C GLN A 552 39.27 -29.93 -8.42
N THR A 553 38.70 -29.63 -7.25
CA THR A 553 37.37 -29.00 -7.09
C THR A 553 37.17 -27.79 -8.00
N GLU A 554 38.18 -26.92 -8.13
CA GLU A 554 38.07 -25.68 -8.91
C GLU A 554 38.00 -25.91 -10.42
N VAL A 555 38.77 -26.87 -10.92
CA VAL A 555 38.70 -27.27 -12.33
C VAL A 555 37.34 -27.95 -12.60
N VAL A 556 36.86 -28.77 -11.64
CA VAL A 556 35.54 -29.39 -11.72
C VAL A 556 34.42 -28.34 -11.79
N ARG A 557 34.45 -27.29 -10.95
CA ARG A 557 33.46 -26.19 -11.01
C ARG A 557 33.43 -25.54 -12.38
N LEU A 558 34.60 -25.26 -12.94
CA LEU A 558 34.74 -24.54 -14.20
C LEU A 558 34.26 -25.37 -15.40
N LEU A 559 34.57 -26.67 -15.43
CA LEU A 559 34.24 -27.55 -16.56
C LEU A 559 32.87 -28.20 -16.47
N ARG A 560 32.26 -28.30 -15.28
CA ARG A 560 30.95 -28.93 -15.09
C ARG A 560 29.87 -28.41 -16.04
N PRO A 561 29.69 -27.09 -16.28
CA PRO A 561 28.69 -26.63 -17.24
C PRO A 561 28.89 -27.16 -18.66
N LEU A 562 30.13 -27.43 -19.06
CA LEU A 562 30.51 -27.79 -20.42
C LEU A 562 30.58 -29.30 -20.66
N GLU A 563 31.13 -30.06 -19.71
CA GLU A 563 31.49 -31.47 -19.91
C GLU A 563 30.70 -32.47 -19.05
N ALA A 564 29.89 -31.99 -18.10
CA ALA A 564 29.17 -32.92 -17.23
C ALA A 564 28.17 -33.77 -18.03
N ARG A 565 27.96 -35.00 -17.56
CA ARG A 565 27.20 -36.09 -18.20
C ARG A 565 27.90 -36.80 -19.37
N LEU A 566 29.12 -36.42 -19.74
CA LEU A 566 29.94 -37.22 -20.64
C LEU A 566 30.44 -38.50 -19.95
N GLN A 567 30.67 -39.56 -20.75
CA GLN A 567 31.17 -40.86 -20.28
C GLN A 567 32.47 -41.25 -20.96
N ASP A 568 33.39 -41.87 -20.22
CA ASP A 568 34.63 -42.44 -20.76
C ASP A 568 34.39 -43.76 -21.52
N GLY A 569 35.46 -44.40 -21.99
CA GLY A 569 35.37 -45.67 -22.72
C GLY A 569 34.78 -46.84 -21.93
N ARG A 570 34.68 -46.74 -20.59
CA ARG A 570 34.03 -47.74 -19.70
C ARG A 570 32.60 -47.32 -19.32
N GLY A 571 32.12 -46.18 -19.80
CA GLY A 571 30.86 -45.60 -19.36
C GLY A 571 30.97 -44.79 -18.06
N TRP A 572 32.16 -44.54 -17.53
CA TRP A 572 32.30 -43.80 -16.27
C TRP A 572 32.08 -42.31 -16.48
N THR A 573 31.32 -41.70 -15.58
CA THR A 573 31.12 -40.24 -15.54
C THR A 573 32.15 -39.58 -14.62
N ALA A 574 32.23 -38.24 -14.63
CA ALA A 574 33.10 -37.51 -13.73
C ALA A 574 32.76 -37.75 -12.25
N LEU A 575 31.46 -37.90 -11.91
CA LEU A 575 30.98 -38.27 -10.58
C LEU A 575 31.55 -39.63 -10.15
N MET A 576 31.56 -40.64 -11.02
CA MET A 576 32.10 -41.97 -10.70
C MET A 576 33.61 -41.90 -10.43
N HIS A 577 34.34 -41.08 -11.19
CA HIS A 577 35.76 -40.81 -10.95
C HIS A 577 36.01 -40.08 -9.61
N ALA A 578 35.18 -39.09 -9.27
CA ALA A 578 35.25 -38.40 -7.98
C ALA A 578 34.94 -39.33 -6.78
N VAL A 579 33.93 -40.19 -6.93
CA VAL A 579 33.57 -41.20 -5.93
C VAL A 579 34.72 -42.19 -5.76
N GLY A 580 35.23 -42.77 -6.85
CA GLY A 580 36.34 -43.73 -6.80
C GLY A 580 37.63 -43.16 -6.18
N GLY A 581 37.83 -41.84 -6.28
CA GLY A 581 38.95 -41.13 -5.64
C GLY A 581 38.69 -40.64 -4.22
N GLY A 582 37.49 -40.81 -3.66
CA GLY A 582 37.17 -40.36 -2.30
C GLY A 582 36.97 -38.85 -2.15
N HIS A 583 36.76 -38.12 -3.25
CA HIS A 583 36.78 -36.64 -3.30
C HIS A 583 35.42 -36.01 -3.02
N GLU A 584 35.11 -35.84 -1.73
CA GLU A 584 33.80 -35.39 -1.23
C GLU A 584 33.27 -34.10 -1.89
N GLU A 585 34.10 -33.07 -2.03
CA GLU A 585 33.69 -31.80 -2.63
C GLU A 585 33.33 -31.94 -4.12
N CYS A 586 34.12 -32.73 -4.86
CA CYS A 586 33.86 -33.02 -6.27
C CYS A 586 32.56 -33.84 -6.42
N VAL A 587 32.31 -34.80 -5.52
CA VAL A 587 31.06 -35.55 -5.48
C VAL A 587 29.86 -34.62 -5.32
N GLY A 588 29.93 -33.66 -4.38
CA GLY A 588 28.87 -32.67 -4.17
C GLY A 588 28.55 -31.82 -5.41
N LEU A 589 29.57 -31.44 -6.17
CA LEU A 589 29.41 -30.64 -7.39
C LEU A 589 28.83 -31.41 -8.58
N LEU A 590 29.05 -32.72 -8.62
CA LEU A 590 28.74 -33.60 -9.76
C LEU A 590 27.51 -34.48 -9.54
N LEU A 591 26.72 -34.23 -8.48
CA LEU A 591 25.50 -35.00 -8.18
C LEU A 591 24.45 -34.98 -9.32
N LEU A 592 24.59 -34.07 -10.29
CA LEU A 592 23.79 -34.02 -11.52
C LEU A 592 23.98 -35.22 -12.46
N GLU A 593 24.98 -36.07 -12.21
CA GLU A 593 25.26 -37.29 -12.99
C GLU A 593 24.78 -38.57 -12.29
N ARG A 594 24.11 -38.45 -11.13
CA ARG A 594 23.75 -39.60 -10.29
C ARG A 594 22.80 -40.60 -10.97
N ASP A 595 22.00 -40.14 -11.93
CA ASP A 595 21.07 -40.95 -12.71
C ASP A 595 21.77 -41.82 -13.78
N LEU A 596 23.04 -41.55 -14.09
CA LEU A 596 23.79 -42.25 -15.12
C LEU A 596 24.40 -43.57 -14.61
N LYS A 597 24.51 -44.53 -15.52
CA LYS A 597 25.08 -45.86 -15.28
C LYS A 597 26.27 -46.11 -16.17
N ASP A 598 27.26 -46.83 -15.66
CA ASP A 598 28.42 -47.25 -16.45
C ASP A 598 28.07 -48.36 -17.46
N GLY A 599 29.07 -48.81 -18.23
CA GLY A 599 28.88 -49.88 -19.22
C GLY A 599 28.48 -51.24 -18.62
N GLU A 600 28.62 -51.42 -17.31
CA GLU A 600 28.17 -52.61 -16.56
C GLU A 600 26.81 -52.40 -15.88
N GLY A 601 26.19 -51.23 -16.05
CA GLY A 601 24.90 -50.88 -15.45
C GLY A 601 24.98 -50.42 -13.99
N ARG A 602 26.18 -50.16 -13.46
CA ARG A 602 26.41 -49.70 -12.09
C ARG A 602 26.24 -48.19 -11.98
N THR A 603 25.71 -47.74 -10.85
CA THR A 603 25.56 -46.32 -10.49
C THR A 603 26.78 -45.81 -9.71
N ALA A 604 26.89 -44.50 -9.54
CA ALA A 604 27.91 -43.91 -8.65
C ALA A 604 27.80 -44.42 -7.19
N GLU A 605 26.61 -44.81 -6.73
CA GLU A 605 26.42 -45.43 -5.41
C GLU A 605 27.05 -46.84 -5.36
N ASP A 606 26.92 -47.62 -6.44
CA ASP A 606 27.55 -48.94 -6.54
C ASP A 606 29.08 -48.83 -6.51
N VAL A 607 29.64 -47.79 -7.15
CA VAL A 607 31.08 -47.48 -7.07
C VAL A 607 31.47 -47.15 -5.62
N ALA A 608 30.66 -46.37 -4.89
CA ALA A 608 30.93 -46.02 -3.50
C ALA A 608 30.94 -47.24 -2.54
N ASN A 609 30.23 -48.32 -2.87
CA ASN A 609 30.22 -49.54 -2.05
C ASN A 609 31.59 -50.24 -2.01
N GLY A 610 32.42 -50.03 -3.03
CA GLY A 610 33.80 -50.53 -3.11
C GLY A 610 34.85 -49.68 -2.37
N LEU A 611 34.46 -48.53 -1.80
CA LEU A 611 35.40 -47.65 -1.08
C LEU A 611 35.73 -48.16 0.33
N PRO A 612 36.91 -47.77 0.87
CA PRO A 612 37.24 -47.97 2.28
C PRO A 612 36.18 -47.38 3.22
N ASP A 613 35.99 -47.99 4.39
CA ASP A 613 34.93 -47.63 5.35
C ASP A 613 34.85 -46.14 5.70
N GLY A 614 36.00 -45.46 5.83
CA GLY A 614 36.07 -44.05 6.16
C GLY A 614 35.53 -43.13 5.06
N GLU A 615 35.90 -43.39 3.80
CA GLU A 615 35.45 -42.62 2.63
C GLU A 615 34.00 -42.94 2.29
N ARG A 616 33.62 -44.21 2.34
CA ARG A 616 32.25 -44.67 2.13
C ARG A 616 31.27 -43.99 3.08
N ARG A 617 31.61 -43.87 4.37
CA ARG A 617 30.76 -43.17 5.36
C ARG A 617 30.55 -41.69 5.05
N ARG A 618 31.49 -41.02 4.39
CA ARG A 618 31.37 -39.61 4.00
C ARG A 618 30.60 -39.44 2.68
N ILE A 619 30.87 -40.29 1.70
CA ILE A 619 30.35 -40.16 0.32
C ILE A 619 28.94 -40.75 0.15
N THR A 620 28.65 -41.92 0.70
CA THR A 620 27.36 -42.59 0.51
C THR A 620 26.16 -41.73 0.93
N PRO A 621 26.21 -40.95 2.04
CA PRO A 621 25.13 -40.02 2.39
C PRO A 621 24.86 -38.94 1.34
N LEU A 622 25.91 -38.43 0.66
CA LEU A 622 25.78 -37.42 -0.38
C LEU A 622 25.04 -37.97 -1.60
N LEU A 623 25.35 -39.21 -1.99
CA LEU A 623 24.71 -39.90 -3.12
C LEU A 623 23.25 -40.27 -2.82
N ARG A 624 22.95 -40.72 -1.59
CA ARG A 624 21.62 -41.19 -1.18
C ARG A 624 20.60 -40.08 -0.91
N LYS A 625 21.01 -38.81 -0.92
CA LYS A 625 20.11 -37.67 -0.66
C LYS A 625 19.00 -37.63 -1.72
N LYS A 626 17.82 -38.19 -1.41
CA LYS A 626 16.66 -38.13 -2.32
C LYS A 626 16.31 -36.67 -2.58
N VAL A 627 16.39 -36.27 -3.84
CA VAL A 627 15.96 -34.95 -4.30
C VAL A 627 14.65 -35.18 -5.02
N HIS A 628 13.58 -34.54 -4.54
CA HIS A 628 12.33 -34.49 -5.28
C HIS A 628 12.51 -33.50 -6.44
N LEU A 629 12.33 -34.00 -7.66
CA LEU A 629 12.39 -33.20 -8.89
C LEU A 629 10.94 -33.00 -9.34
N PRO A 630 10.49 -31.76 -9.54
CA PRO A 630 9.14 -31.50 -10.05
C PRO A 630 9.05 -31.93 -11.52
N ASP A 631 7.84 -32.27 -11.95
CA ASP A 631 7.55 -32.40 -13.37
C ASP A 631 7.59 -31.01 -14.01
N LEU A 632 8.15 -30.92 -15.22
CA LEU A 632 8.18 -29.68 -15.98
C LEU A 632 6.92 -29.58 -16.86
N PRO A 633 6.47 -28.35 -17.17
CA PRO A 633 5.42 -28.12 -18.16
C PRO A 633 5.75 -28.83 -19.49
N ASN A 634 4.71 -29.23 -20.24
CA ASN A 634 4.87 -30.00 -21.48
C ASN A 634 5.74 -29.30 -22.52
N GLU A 635 5.69 -27.97 -22.55
CA GLU A 635 6.50 -27.09 -23.40
C GLU A 635 8.00 -27.32 -23.17
N LEU A 636 8.39 -27.66 -21.93
CA LEU A 636 9.77 -27.89 -21.52
C LEU A 636 10.14 -29.39 -21.46
N SER A 637 9.36 -30.27 -22.08
CA SER A 637 9.58 -31.73 -22.09
C SER A 637 10.93 -32.15 -22.72
N SER A 638 11.58 -31.28 -23.49
CA SER A 638 12.94 -31.49 -24.00
C SER A 638 14.03 -31.38 -22.93
N PHE A 639 13.70 -30.88 -21.73
CA PHE A 639 14.63 -30.77 -20.60
C PHE A 639 14.32 -31.82 -19.54
N GLN A 640 15.35 -32.57 -19.17
CA GLN A 640 15.28 -33.52 -18.08
C GLN A 640 15.98 -32.95 -16.86
N LEU A 641 15.25 -32.74 -15.76
CA LEU A 641 15.85 -32.32 -14.49
C LEU A 641 16.80 -33.40 -13.95
N THR A 642 17.99 -32.99 -13.53
CA THR A 642 19.06 -33.90 -13.09
C THR A 642 19.41 -33.76 -11.61
N GLY A 643 19.09 -32.62 -10.99
CA GLY A 643 19.40 -32.38 -9.58
C GLY A 643 19.03 -30.97 -9.13
N ARG A 644 18.93 -30.74 -7.82
CA ARG A 644 18.63 -29.41 -7.26
C ARG A 644 19.92 -28.65 -6.94
N LEU A 645 20.06 -27.43 -7.46
CA LEU A 645 21.16 -26.52 -7.18
C LEU A 645 20.94 -25.75 -5.89
N GLY A 646 19.72 -25.25 -5.67
CA GLY A 646 19.41 -24.42 -4.51
C GLY A 646 17.93 -24.10 -4.34
N GLU A 647 17.62 -23.33 -3.31
CA GLU A 647 16.32 -22.72 -3.04
C GLU A 647 16.53 -21.23 -2.78
N GLY A 648 15.91 -20.39 -3.61
CA GLY A 648 15.87 -18.95 -3.42
C GLY A 648 14.54 -18.48 -2.86
N SER A 649 14.39 -17.17 -2.70
CA SER A 649 13.18 -16.53 -2.14
C SER A 649 11.90 -16.77 -2.94
N PHE A 650 12.04 -17.12 -4.22
CA PHE A 650 10.94 -17.25 -5.18
C PHE A 650 10.73 -18.67 -5.68
N GLY A 651 11.61 -19.61 -5.32
CA GLY A 651 11.52 -20.97 -5.85
C GLY A 651 12.84 -21.74 -5.84
N ALA A 652 12.79 -22.95 -6.37
CA ALA A 652 13.94 -23.85 -6.42
C ALA A 652 14.62 -23.79 -7.79
N VAL A 653 15.94 -23.91 -7.78
CA VAL A 653 16.75 -23.99 -9.01
C VAL A 653 17.27 -25.41 -9.15
N TYR A 654 17.14 -25.96 -10.34
CA TYR A 654 17.54 -27.30 -10.72
C TYR A 654 18.57 -27.25 -11.85
N THR A 655 19.46 -28.22 -11.90
CA THR A 655 20.19 -28.58 -13.12
C THR A 655 19.26 -29.39 -14.02
N ALA A 656 19.39 -29.20 -15.32
CA ALA A 656 18.74 -30.04 -16.31
C ALA A 656 19.66 -30.28 -17.50
N HIS A 657 19.35 -31.31 -18.27
CA HIS A 657 19.95 -31.58 -19.56
C HIS A 657 18.87 -31.53 -20.64
N GLY A 658 19.12 -30.78 -21.71
CA GLY A 658 18.19 -30.67 -22.82
C GLY A 658 18.83 -29.93 -24.00
N ASN A 659 18.39 -30.24 -25.21
CA ASN A 659 18.90 -29.62 -26.45
C ASN A 659 20.43 -29.73 -26.59
N GLY A 660 21.04 -30.81 -26.08
CA GLY A 660 22.48 -31.08 -26.18
C GLY A 660 23.37 -30.26 -25.23
N GLN A 661 22.81 -29.54 -24.26
CA GLN A 661 23.55 -28.72 -23.31
C GLN A 661 23.04 -28.89 -21.88
N ASN A 662 23.89 -28.58 -20.89
CA ASN A 662 23.51 -28.52 -19.49
C ASN A 662 23.00 -27.11 -19.15
N VAL A 663 21.86 -27.04 -18.48
CA VAL A 663 21.14 -25.79 -18.20
C VAL A 663 20.74 -25.69 -16.73
N ALA A 664 20.40 -24.48 -16.29
CA ALA A 664 19.76 -24.23 -15.01
C ALA A 664 18.27 -23.92 -15.22
N VAL A 665 17.41 -24.63 -14.50
CA VAL A 665 15.95 -24.51 -14.55
C VAL A 665 15.46 -23.97 -13.22
N LYS A 666 14.94 -22.74 -13.21
CA LYS A 666 14.35 -22.09 -12.04
C LYS A 666 12.84 -22.29 -12.07
N VAL A 667 12.31 -22.98 -11.06
CA VAL A 667 10.88 -23.23 -10.89
C VAL A 667 10.35 -22.29 -9.82
N ILE A 668 9.45 -21.40 -10.21
CA ILE A 668 8.82 -20.37 -9.40
C ILE A 668 7.41 -20.83 -9.06
N ASP A 669 7.12 -20.93 -7.76
CA ASP A 669 5.81 -21.34 -7.24
C ASP A 669 4.95 -20.10 -7.01
N LEU A 670 4.06 -19.80 -7.98
CA LEU A 670 3.18 -18.64 -7.95
C LEU A 670 2.00 -18.85 -6.97
N GLY A 671 1.63 -20.10 -6.68
CA GLY A 671 0.51 -20.44 -5.79
C GLY A 671 0.66 -19.92 -4.35
N LYS A 672 1.89 -19.58 -3.95
CA LYS A 672 2.20 -18.93 -2.65
C LYS A 672 1.82 -17.44 -2.57
N TYR A 673 1.45 -16.83 -3.69
CA TYR A 673 1.26 -15.39 -3.82
C TYR A 673 -0.18 -15.05 -4.21
N ASN A 674 -0.65 -13.87 -3.80
CA ASN A 674 -1.99 -13.42 -4.22
C ASN A 674 -2.02 -13.02 -5.69
N ASP A 675 -3.20 -12.86 -6.29
CA ASP A 675 -3.37 -12.58 -7.73
C ASP A 675 -2.55 -11.39 -8.24
N LYS A 676 -2.46 -10.32 -7.43
CA LYS A 676 -1.69 -9.12 -7.78
C LYS A 676 -0.19 -9.39 -7.75
N GLU A 677 0.28 -10.11 -6.74
CA GLU A 677 1.68 -10.52 -6.63
C GLU A 677 2.07 -11.50 -7.75
N ARG A 678 1.21 -12.46 -8.08
CA ARG A 678 1.40 -13.41 -9.19
C ARG A 678 1.56 -12.70 -10.52
N GLU A 679 0.66 -11.77 -10.83
CA GLU A 679 0.70 -10.97 -12.06
C GLU A 679 2.00 -10.16 -12.15
N LEU A 680 2.45 -9.58 -11.04
CA LEU A 680 3.68 -8.81 -11.02
C LEU A 680 4.93 -9.71 -11.14
N LEU A 681 4.94 -10.90 -10.54
CA LEU A 681 6.02 -11.88 -10.69
C LEU A 681 6.09 -12.41 -12.13
N ARG A 682 4.94 -12.68 -12.77
CA ARG A 682 4.88 -13.06 -14.20
C ARG A 682 5.49 -11.99 -15.09
N ARG A 683 5.05 -10.74 -14.96
CA ARG A 683 5.59 -9.62 -15.75
C ARG A 683 7.09 -9.44 -15.59
N GLU A 684 7.61 -9.59 -14.38
CA GLU A 684 9.06 -9.48 -14.15
C GLU A 684 9.81 -10.68 -14.75
N ALA A 685 9.24 -11.89 -14.70
CA ALA A 685 9.81 -13.08 -15.32
C ALA A 685 9.81 -13.03 -16.86
N GLU A 686 8.85 -12.34 -17.47
CA GLU A 686 8.78 -12.09 -18.92
C GLU A 686 9.85 -11.11 -19.43
N ILE A 687 10.48 -10.31 -18.55
CA ILE A 687 11.54 -9.38 -18.96
C ILE A 687 12.76 -10.16 -19.43
N LEU A 688 13.18 -11.18 -18.66
CA LEU A 688 14.45 -11.86 -18.87
C LEU A 688 14.63 -12.46 -20.28
N PRO A 689 13.63 -13.15 -20.87
CA PRO A 689 13.71 -13.62 -22.27
C PRO A 689 13.97 -12.52 -23.30
N SER A 690 13.60 -11.27 -23.02
CA SER A 690 13.79 -10.13 -23.93
C SER A 690 15.18 -9.46 -23.82
N LEU A 691 16.00 -9.91 -22.88
CA LEU A 691 17.32 -9.35 -22.61
C LEU A 691 18.40 -10.16 -23.32
N ASP A 692 19.06 -9.54 -24.30
CA ASP A 692 20.26 -10.09 -24.95
C ASP A 692 21.49 -9.20 -24.66
N HIS A 693 22.37 -9.65 -23.77
CA HIS A 693 23.61 -8.93 -23.44
C HIS A 693 24.66 -9.90 -22.87
N PRO A 694 25.96 -9.77 -23.21
CA PRO A 694 27.02 -10.70 -22.76
C PRO A 694 27.22 -10.77 -21.24
N ASN A 695 26.79 -9.76 -20.48
CA ASN A 695 26.87 -9.73 -19.02
C ASN A 695 25.51 -9.89 -18.34
N ILE A 696 24.50 -10.40 -19.04
CA ILE A 696 23.20 -10.79 -18.48
C ILE A 696 23.02 -12.28 -18.69
N ILE A 697 22.49 -12.98 -17.69
CA ILE A 697 22.21 -14.41 -17.82
C ILE A 697 21.21 -14.63 -18.94
N ARG A 698 21.58 -15.48 -19.89
CA ARG A 698 20.73 -15.78 -21.05
C ARG A 698 19.61 -16.71 -20.62
N CYS A 699 18.37 -16.31 -20.89
CA CYS A 699 17.23 -17.21 -20.82
C CYS A 699 17.05 -17.90 -22.17
N LEU A 700 16.96 -19.22 -22.12
CA LEU A 700 16.83 -20.09 -23.28
C LEU A 700 15.37 -20.34 -23.61
N GLU A 701 14.56 -20.61 -22.59
CA GLU A 701 13.18 -21.01 -22.74
C GLU A 701 12.39 -20.73 -21.46
N THR A 702 11.08 -20.59 -21.59
CA THR A 702 10.16 -20.38 -20.47
C THR A 702 8.99 -21.34 -20.58
N GLY A 703 8.43 -21.75 -19.45
CA GLY A 703 7.22 -22.58 -19.40
C GLY A 703 6.31 -22.14 -18.27
N GLU A 704 5.03 -22.43 -18.38
CA GLU A 704 4.04 -22.15 -17.35
C GLU A 704 3.10 -23.33 -17.19
N ASP A 705 2.82 -23.72 -15.94
CA ASP A 705 1.76 -24.64 -15.60
C ASP A 705 0.64 -23.88 -14.88
N SER A 706 -0.45 -23.62 -15.60
CA SER A 706 -1.60 -22.90 -15.07
C SER A 706 -2.40 -23.68 -14.03
N ILE A 707 -2.23 -25.00 -13.94
CA ILE A 707 -2.94 -25.86 -12.97
C ILE A 707 -2.22 -25.83 -11.63
N GLU A 708 -0.90 -25.97 -11.64
CA GLU A 708 -0.05 -25.96 -10.44
C GLU A 708 0.47 -24.56 -10.08
N ASP A 709 0.07 -23.52 -10.82
CA ASP A 709 0.54 -22.14 -10.66
C ASP A 709 2.08 -22.07 -10.66
N LEU A 710 2.74 -22.74 -11.61
CA LEU A 710 4.21 -22.75 -11.73
C LEU A 710 4.67 -21.93 -12.92
N PHE A 711 5.71 -21.13 -12.71
CA PHE A 711 6.43 -20.47 -13.79
C PHE A 711 7.88 -20.97 -13.84
N VAL A 712 8.36 -21.34 -15.01
CA VAL A 712 9.66 -22.00 -15.19
C VAL A 712 10.54 -21.19 -16.13
N LEU A 713 11.76 -20.90 -15.70
CA LEU A 713 12.80 -20.24 -16.50
C LEU A 713 13.96 -21.22 -16.75
N VAL A 714 14.29 -21.45 -18.01
CA VAL A 714 15.48 -22.20 -18.43
C VAL A 714 16.58 -21.21 -18.82
N THR A 715 17.77 -21.35 -18.23
CA THR A 715 18.90 -20.42 -18.37
C THR A 715 20.22 -21.16 -18.55
N ASP A 716 21.26 -20.44 -19.00
CA ASP A 716 22.63 -20.98 -19.05
C ASP A 716 23.10 -21.44 -17.65
N LEU A 717 23.68 -22.64 -17.58
CA LEU A 717 24.27 -23.15 -16.34
C LEU A 717 25.60 -22.45 -16.06
N CYS A 718 25.69 -21.70 -14.97
CA CYS A 718 26.92 -21.01 -14.56
C CYS A 718 27.81 -21.89 -13.65
N CYS A 719 29.08 -21.51 -13.52
CA CYS A 719 30.06 -22.21 -12.66
C CYS A 719 29.79 -22.02 -11.16
N GLY A 720 29.06 -20.96 -10.80
CA GLY A 720 28.74 -20.53 -9.45
C GLY A 720 28.39 -19.05 -9.45
N ASP A 721 28.28 -18.46 -8.26
CA ASP A 721 28.07 -17.03 -8.07
C ASP A 721 29.27 -16.34 -7.41
N LEU A 722 29.28 -15.00 -7.42
CA LEU A 722 30.37 -14.20 -6.88
C LEU A 722 30.45 -14.34 -5.36
N ARG A 723 29.34 -14.58 -4.65
CA ARG A 723 29.36 -14.83 -3.20
C ARG A 723 30.16 -16.09 -2.88
N GLU A 724 29.89 -17.18 -3.59
CA GLU A 724 30.63 -18.45 -3.44
C GLU A 724 32.12 -18.24 -3.68
N GLU A 725 32.48 -17.52 -4.75
CA GLU A 725 33.88 -17.21 -5.08
C GLU A 725 34.56 -16.33 -4.01
N MET A 726 33.88 -15.31 -3.49
CA MET A 726 34.39 -14.48 -2.38
C MET A 726 34.61 -15.30 -1.11
N ASN A 727 33.63 -16.13 -0.72
CA ASN A 727 33.74 -17.01 0.44
C ASN A 727 34.90 -17.99 0.30
N ARG A 728 35.09 -18.54 -0.90
CA ARG A 728 36.20 -19.44 -1.22
C ARG A 728 37.55 -18.75 -1.08
N ARG A 729 37.71 -17.56 -1.67
CA ARG A 729 38.95 -16.76 -1.55
C ARG A 729 39.25 -16.36 -0.11
N LYS A 730 38.22 -16.00 0.67
CA LYS A 730 38.34 -15.72 2.11
C LYS A 730 38.88 -16.93 2.88
N LYS A 731 38.36 -18.14 2.61
CA LYS A 731 38.88 -19.40 3.20
C LYS A 731 40.32 -19.69 2.79
N ALA A 732 40.68 -19.39 1.54
CA ALA A 732 42.03 -19.55 1.01
C ALA A 732 43.00 -18.42 1.41
N ASN A 733 42.54 -17.43 2.19
CA ASN A 733 43.29 -16.23 2.55
C ASN A 733 43.87 -15.49 1.33
N SER A 734 43.13 -15.49 0.22
CA SER A 734 43.49 -14.85 -1.04
C SER A 734 42.64 -13.60 -1.24
N SER A 735 43.27 -12.48 -1.59
CA SER A 735 42.55 -11.24 -1.94
C SER A 735 42.32 -11.13 -3.44
N TYR A 736 41.36 -10.31 -3.87
CA TYR A 736 41.23 -9.91 -5.27
C TYR A 736 42.30 -8.91 -5.65
N SER A 737 42.86 -9.01 -6.84
CA SER A 737 43.72 -7.98 -7.45
C SER A 737 42.88 -6.83 -8.01
N ASP A 738 43.48 -5.65 -8.17
CA ASP A 738 42.77 -4.48 -8.71
C ASP A 738 42.24 -4.74 -10.12
N GLN A 739 42.96 -5.52 -10.94
CA GLN A 739 42.51 -5.91 -12.28
C GLN A 739 41.24 -6.77 -12.24
N GLU A 740 41.12 -7.67 -11.26
CA GLU A 740 39.92 -8.49 -11.07
C GLU A 740 38.74 -7.64 -10.59
N VAL A 741 38.97 -6.72 -9.64
CA VAL A 741 37.93 -5.81 -9.16
C VAL A 741 37.44 -4.92 -10.29
N TRP A 742 38.35 -4.32 -11.08
CA TRP A 742 38.00 -3.53 -12.25
C TRP A 742 37.22 -4.33 -13.29
N LYS A 743 37.61 -5.58 -13.53
CA LYS A 743 36.88 -6.47 -14.44
C LYS A 743 35.45 -6.70 -13.96
N THR A 744 35.25 -7.03 -12.69
CA THR A 744 33.91 -7.24 -12.13
C THR A 744 33.07 -5.96 -12.19
N ILE A 745 33.65 -4.80 -11.83
CA ILE A 745 32.95 -3.50 -11.95
C ILE A 745 32.53 -3.25 -13.40
N ARG A 746 33.45 -3.40 -14.36
CA ARG A 746 33.18 -3.17 -15.78
C ARG A 746 32.06 -4.07 -16.31
N GLU A 747 32.13 -5.36 -16.04
CA GLU A 747 31.17 -6.35 -16.55
C GLU A 747 29.78 -6.17 -15.93
N VAL A 748 29.70 -5.91 -14.63
CA VAL A 748 28.42 -5.62 -13.97
C VAL A 748 27.87 -4.26 -14.40
N ALA A 749 28.71 -3.23 -14.52
CA ALA A 749 28.29 -1.91 -15.02
C ALA A 749 27.79 -1.97 -16.46
N ALA A 750 28.38 -2.81 -17.32
CA ALA A 750 27.89 -3.05 -18.68
C ALA A 750 26.47 -3.63 -18.68
N ALA A 751 26.22 -4.64 -17.84
CA ALA A 751 24.88 -5.20 -17.66
C ALA A 751 23.86 -4.16 -17.16
N LEU A 752 24.23 -3.38 -16.14
CA LEU A 752 23.38 -2.33 -15.58
C LEU A 752 23.08 -1.21 -16.58
N ALA A 753 24.09 -0.76 -17.33
CA ALA A 753 23.92 0.29 -18.35
C ALA A 753 22.91 -0.15 -19.42
N TYR A 754 23.02 -1.40 -19.88
CA TYR A 754 22.07 -1.98 -20.85
C TYR A 754 20.64 -2.08 -20.28
N LEU A 755 20.48 -2.53 -19.02
CA LEU A 755 19.16 -2.59 -18.37
C LEU A 755 18.54 -1.20 -18.23
N HIS A 756 19.33 -0.22 -17.78
CA HIS A 756 18.89 1.14 -17.55
C HIS A 756 18.46 1.82 -18.86
N GLU A 757 19.15 1.53 -19.98
CA GLU A 757 18.75 1.96 -21.32
C GLU A 757 17.39 1.39 -21.73
N LYS A 758 17.12 0.12 -21.38
CA LYS A 758 15.79 -0.50 -21.53
C LYS A 758 14.77 -0.10 -20.46
N ARG A 759 15.08 0.88 -19.61
CA ARG A 759 14.23 1.39 -18.50
C ARG A 759 13.91 0.34 -17.42
N HIS A 760 14.75 -0.68 -17.28
CA HIS A 760 14.69 -1.64 -16.19
C HIS A 760 15.72 -1.30 -15.11
N VAL A 761 15.37 -1.53 -13.84
CA VAL A 761 16.25 -1.34 -12.68
C VAL A 761 16.34 -2.68 -11.96
N HIS A 762 17.55 -3.13 -11.65
CA HIS A 762 17.80 -4.47 -11.11
C HIS A 762 17.28 -4.65 -9.68
N ARG A 763 17.61 -3.71 -8.78
CA ARG A 763 17.11 -3.54 -7.40
C ARG A 763 17.55 -4.56 -6.35
N ASP A 764 17.98 -5.75 -6.75
CA ASP A 764 18.52 -6.77 -5.83
C ASP A 764 19.96 -7.12 -6.21
N LEU A 765 20.77 -6.12 -6.57
CA LEU A 765 22.17 -6.39 -6.91
C LEU A 765 22.95 -6.74 -5.63
N LYS A 766 23.53 -7.94 -5.63
CA LYS A 766 24.40 -8.48 -4.58
C LYS A 766 25.30 -9.57 -5.17
N PRO A 767 26.38 -10.00 -4.49
CA PRO A 767 27.29 -11.02 -5.03
C PRO A 767 26.58 -12.35 -5.38
N ASP A 768 25.53 -12.70 -4.65
CA ASP A 768 24.70 -13.89 -4.86
C ASP A 768 23.95 -13.88 -6.21
N ASN A 769 23.72 -12.69 -6.80
CA ASN A 769 23.02 -12.50 -8.07
C ASN A 769 23.98 -12.19 -9.24
N VAL A 770 25.30 -12.19 -8.99
CA VAL A 770 26.33 -12.05 -10.02
C VAL A 770 26.95 -13.42 -10.27
N PHE A 771 26.54 -14.06 -11.35
CA PHE A 771 27.02 -15.40 -11.71
C PHE A 771 28.32 -15.36 -12.50
N LEU A 772 29.06 -16.47 -12.46
CA LEU A 772 30.28 -16.67 -13.24
C LEU A 772 30.00 -17.63 -14.39
N SER A 773 30.05 -17.11 -15.61
CA SER A 773 29.99 -17.89 -16.85
C SER A 773 31.18 -18.85 -16.96
N SER A 774 31.05 -19.90 -17.78
CA SER A 774 32.12 -20.86 -18.09
C SER A 774 33.37 -20.19 -18.66
N ASP A 775 33.22 -19.16 -19.50
CA ASP A 775 34.34 -18.36 -20.01
C ASP A 775 34.91 -17.33 -19.00
N GLY A 776 34.35 -17.28 -17.78
CA GLY A 776 34.83 -16.43 -16.70
C GLY A 776 34.34 -14.99 -16.73
N ARG A 777 33.32 -14.67 -17.52
CA ARG A 777 32.61 -13.38 -17.42
C ARG A 777 31.67 -13.37 -16.20
N CYS A 778 31.53 -12.22 -15.57
CA CYS A 778 30.42 -11.92 -14.68
C CYS A 778 29.14 -11.74 -15.51
N VAL A 779 28.10 -12.49 -15.18
CA VAL A 779 26.77 -12.39 -15.78
C VAL A 779 25.75 -12.10 -14.68
N LEU A 780 24.99 -11.03 -14.84
CA LEU A 780 23.97 -10.60 -13.89
C LEU A 780 22.71 -11.44 -14.11
N GLY A 781 22.15 -11.99 -13.04
CA GLY A 781 20.89 -12.73 -13.07
C GLY A 781 19.98 -12.35 -11.91
N ASP A 782 18.83 -13.03 -11.82
CA ASP A 782 17.83 -12.78 -10.78
C ASP A 782 17.29 -11.33 -10.75
N PHE A 783 16.72 -10.93 -11.89
CA PHE A 783 16.07 -9.63 -12.07
C PHE A 783 14.75 -9.53 -11.29
N GLY A 784 14.61 -8.45 -10.50
CA GLY A 784 13.34 -7.72 -10.36
C GLY A 784 12.14 -8.36 -9.64
N LEU A 785 12.15 -9.65 -9.30
CA LEU A 785 11.04 -10.31 -8.58
C LEU A 785 10.70 -9.63 -7.23
N ALA A 786 11.63 -8.85 -6.67
CA ALA A 786 11.46 -8.09 -5.44
C ALA A 786 10.56 -6.84 -5.57
N ARG A 787 10.44 -6.21 -6.76
CA ARG A 787 9.57 -5.03 -6.95
C ARG A 787 8.09 -5.41 -7.05
N ALA A 788 7.82 -6.60 -7.58
CA ALA A 788 6.49 -7.17 -7.73
C ALA A 788 5.73 -7.32 -6.40
N LEU A 789 6.45 -7.55 -5.31
CA LEU A 789 5.86 -7.88 -4.01
C LEU A 789 5.70 -6.67 -3.07
N GLY A 790 6.14 -5.46 -3.46
CA GLY A 790 6.01 -4.25 -2.63
C GLY A 790 6.60 -4.41 -1.22
N ASP A 791 6.01 -3.74 -0.22
CA ASP A 791 6.44 -3.81 1.19
C ASP A 791 6.35 -5.24 1.79
N SER A 792 5.53 -6.12 1.21
CA SER A 792 5.42 -7.54 1.61
C SER A 792 6.70 -8.34 1.33
N SER A 793 7.59 -7.86 0.46
CA SER A 793 8.87 -8.49 0.15
C SER A 793 9.94 -8.15 1.19
N ARG A 794 9.86 -6.97 1.81
CA ARG A 794 10.82 -6.49 2.83
C ARG A 794 10.80 -7.35 4.10
N THR A 795 9.65 -7.91 4.46
CA THR A 795 9.49 -8.81 5.62
C THR A 795 10.03 -10.22 5.37
N LYS A 796 10.16 -10.64 4.10
CA LYS A 796 10.75 -11.93 3.68
C LYS A 796 12.22 -11.82 3.29
N THR A 797 12.75 -10.60 3.17
CA THR A 797 14.14 -10.34 2.76
C THR A 797 15.10 -10.75 3.89
N THR A 798 16.09 -11.59 3.58
CA THR A 798 17.12 -12.01 4.55
C THR A 798 17.90 -10.80 5.06
N ALA A 799 18.20 -10.77 6.37
CA ALA A 799 18.82 -9.63 7.04
C ALA A 799 20.12 -9.10 6.37
N GLY A 800 20.86 -9.96 5.66
CA GLY A 800 22.08 -9.57 4.92
C GLY A 800 21.82 -8.84 3.59
N THR A 801 20.68 -9.06 2.93
CA THR A 801 20.35 -8.41 1.64
C THR A 801 20.10 -6.91 1.82
N LEU A 802 19.62 -6.48 2.99
CA LEU A 802 19.37 -5.06 3.32
C LEU A 802 20.65 -4.20 3.28
N LEU A 803 21.83 -4.81 3.44
CA LEU A 803 23.10 -4.08 3.51
C LEU A 803 23.62 -3.60 2.15
N TYR A 804 23.09 -4.14 1.05
CA TYR A 804 23.39 -3.70 -0.32
C TYR A 804 22.43 -2.60 -0.81
N MET A 805 21.33 -2.35 -0.10
CA MET A 805 20.32 -1.37 -0.51
C MET A 805 20.77 0.07 -0.25
N ALA A 806 20.40 0.96 -1.18
CA ALA A 806 20.71 2.38 -1.12
C ALA A 806 19.95 3.11 0.01
N PRO A 807 20.50 4.22 0.56
CA PRO A 807 19.89 4.98 1.65
C PRO A 807 18.43 5.40 1.39
N GLU A 808 18.11 5.85 0.19
CA GLU A 808 16.78 6.30 -0.24
C GLU A 808 15.73 5.17 -0.21
N ILE A 809 16.15 3.92 -0.47
CA ILE A 809 15.27 2.74 -0.35
C ILE A 809 14.89 2.53 1.12
N HIS A 810 15.86 2.67 2.03
CA HIS A 810 15.63 2.53 3.47
C HIS A 810 14.73 3.63 4.03
N ARG A 811 14.79 4.84 3.46
CA ARG A 811 13.92 5.98 3.82
C ARG A 811 12.51 5.89 3.23
N GLY A 812 12.25 4.94 2.32
CA GLY A 812 10.97 4.86 1.61
C GLY A 812 10.76 6.02 0.62
N GLU A 813 11.85 6.65 0.18
CA GLU A 813 11.82 7.73 -0.80
C GLU A 813 11.62 7.19 -2.22
N ARG A 814 11.24 8.06 -3.16
CA ARG A 814 11.27 7.70 -4.58
C ARG A 814 12.73 7.52 -5.00
N TYR A 815 13.00 6.45 -5.73
CA TYR A 815 14.33 6.11 -6.19
C TYR A 815 14.32 5.81 -7.69
N ASP A 816 15.47 5.99 -8.32
CA ASP A 816 15.71 5.76 -9.75
C ASP A 816 16.72 4.61 -9.94
N ASN A 817 17.38 4.57 -11.09
CA ASN A 817 18.37 3.56 -11.45
C ASN A 817 19.71 3.70 -10.70
N SER A 818 19.95 4.81 -10.00
CA SER A 818 21.17 5.04 -9.20
C SER A 818 21.30 4.10 -7.98
N VAL A 819 20.21 3.42 -7.59
CA VAL A 819 20.24 2.41 -6.53
C VAL A 819 21.08 1.19 -6.90
N ASP A 820 21.12 0.82 -8.18
CA ASP A 820 21.94 -0.28 -8.66
C ASP A 820 23.42 0.10 -8.64
N VAL A 821 23.73 1.38 -8.90
CA VAL A 821 25.11 1.89 -8.82
C VAL A 821 25.60 1.88 -7.37
N TRP A 822 24.75 2.27 -6.41
CA TRP A 822 25.07 2.12 -4.98
C TRP A 822 25.40 0.67 -4.64
N ALA A 823 24.55 -0.28 -5.03
CA ALA A 823 24.73 -1.69 -4.76
C ALA A 823 26.04 -2.23 -5.38
N LEU A 824 26.37 -1.80 -6.61
CA LEU A 824 27.66 -2.11 -7.24
C LEU A 824 28.84 -1.53 -6.45
N GLY A 825 28.70 -0.33 -5.89
CA GLY A 825 29.67 0.26 -4.98
C GLY A 825 29.90 -0.57 -3.71
N VAL A 826 28.82 -1.14 -3.14
CA VAL A 826 28.91 -2.04 -1.98
C VAL A 826 29.65 -3.32 -2.35
N VAL A 827 29.32 -3.94 -3.49
CA VAL A 827 30.02 -5.13 -4.01
C VAL A 827 31.50 -4.85 -4.26
N ALA A 828 31.82 -3.73 -4.91
CA ALA A 828 33.19 -3.34 -5.22
C ALA A 828 34.02 -3.08 -3.95
N HIS A 829 33.43 -2.43 -2.94
CA HIS A 829 34.07 -2.25 -1.63
C HIS A 829 34.38 -3.61 -0.98
N GLU A 830 33.40 -4.51 -0.94
CA GLU A 830 33.56 -5.84 -0.33
C GLU A 830 34.61 -6.69 -1.07
N LEU A 831 34.71 -6.59 -2.39
CA LEU A 831 35.79 -7.24 -3.15
C LEU A 831 37.18 -6.68 -2.79
N CYS A 832 37.28 -5.39 -2.49
CA CYS A 832 38.53 -4.75 -2.11
C CYS A 832 38.99 -5.13 -0.69
N THR A 833 38.05 -5.21 0.26
CA THR A 833 38.36 -5.32 1.70
C THR A 833 38.05 -6.69 2.30
N GLY A 834 37.23 -7.51 1.65
CA GLY A 834 36.69 -8.76 2.18
C GLY A 834 35.55 -8.59 3.20
N GLU A 835 35.10 -7.35 3.42
CA GLU A 835 34.08 -6.97 4.40
C GLU A 835 33.11 -5.92 3.84
N LEU A 836 31.86 -5.97 4.30
CA LEU A 836 30.85 -4.98 3.91
C LEU A 836 31.21 -3.57 4.40
N PRO A 837 30.92 -2.50 3.63
CA PRO A 837 31.13 -1.12 4.08
C PRO A 837 30.22 -0.74 5.25
N PHE A 838 29.04 -1.36 5.35
CA PHE A 838 28.05 -1.06 6.39
C PHE A 838 27.44 -2.36 6.94
N PHE A 839 27.25 -2.41 8.26
CA PHE A 839 26.71 -3.57 8.97
C PHE A 839 25.30 -3.34 9.53
N THR A 840 24.80 -2.11 9.48
CA THR A 840 23.47 -1.74 9.99
C THR A 840 22.83 -0.65 9.13
N VAL A 841 21.49 -0.61 9.10
CA VAL A 841 20.74 0.43 8.38
C VAL A 841 21.11 1.85 8.85
N PRO A 842 21.24 2.15 10.17
CA PRO A 842 21.72 3.47 10.60
C PRO A 842 23.09 3.84 10.03
N ALA A 843 24.03 2.89 9.92
CA ALA A 843 25.33 3.17 9.30
C ALA A 843 25.20 3.51 7.80
N ILE A 844 24.28 2.84 7.09
CA ILE A 844 23.95 3.16 5.69
C ILE A 844 23.36 4.57 5.58
N LEU A 845 22.58 5.03 6.56
CA LEU A 845 21.95 6.35 6.52
C LEU A 845 22.88 7.50 6.93
N GLU A 846 23.80 7.26 7.87
CA GLU A 846 24.51 8.33 8.59
C GLU A 846 26.02 8.35 8.39
N ARG A 847 26.66 7.21 8.05
CA ARG A 847 28.13 7.10 8.02
C ARG A 847 28.67 7.02 6.60
N GLY A 848 29.82 7.62 6.34
CA GLY A 848 30.57 7.40 5.10
C GLY A 848 31.16 5.98 5.02
N PRO A 849 31.48 5.46 3.82
CA PRO A 849 32.14 4.17 3.70
C PRO A 849 33.53 4.18 4.38
N PRO A 850 33.98 3.06 4.97
CA PRO A 850 35.32 2.92 5.52
C PRO A 850 36.41 3.17 4.46
N ALA A 851 37.60 3.59 4.90
CA ALA A 851 38.75 3.76 4.02
C ALA A 851 39.17 2.41 3.41
N ILE A 852 39.48 2.43 2.12
CA ILE A 852 40.06 1.29 1.40
C ILE A 852 41.57 1.55 1.29
N GLU A 853 42.36 0.74 1.99
CA GLU A 853 43.83 0.87 2.00
C GLU A 853 44.48 -0.03 0.95
N ASN A 854 45.67 0.35 0.48
CA ASN A 854 46.52 -0.45 -0.43
C ASN A 854 45.87 -0.82 -1.77
N ARG A 855 45.07 0.09 -2.34
CA ARG A 855 44.40 -0.06 -3.65
C ARG A 855 44.66 1.13 -4.55
N ASP A 856 44.48 0.95 -5.86
CA ASP A 856 44.55 2.04 -6.83
C ASP A 856 43.63 3.23 -6.45
N GLY A 857 44.17 4.45 -6.51
CA GLY A 857 43.45 5.66 -6.12
C GLY A 857 42.26 5.97 -7.04
N GLY A 858 42.33 5.60 -8.31
CA GLY A 858 41.22 5.73 -9.26
C GLY A 858 40.06 4.81 -8.90
N LEU A 859 40.37 3.56 -8.54
CA LEU A 859 39.41 2.55 -8.08
C LEU A 859 38.70 3.01 -6.81
N VAL A 860 39.45 3.42 -5.79
CA VAL A 860 38.89 3.90 -4.51
C VAL A 860 37.99 5.11 -4.75
N THR A 861 38.42 6.07 -5.58
CA THR A 861 37.63 7.26 -5.92
C THR A 861 36.31 6.88 -6.58
N LEU A 862 36.32 5.94 -7.53
CA LEU A 862 35.09 5.49 -8.20
C LEU A 862 34.15 4.80 -7.22
N ILE A 863 34.65 3.89 -6.38
CA ILE A 863 33.85 3.18 -5.36
C ILE A 863 33.17 4.18 -4.43
N PHE A 864 33.91 5.20 -3.96
CA PHE A 864 33.36 6.20 -3.04
C PHE A 864 32.30 7.07 -3.70
N ARG A 865 32.47 7.42 -4.98
CA ARG A 865 31.43 8.12 -5.75
C ARG A 865 30.16 7.27 -5.95
N MET A 866 30.30 5.96 -6.19
CA MET A 866 29.15 5.05 -6.24
C MET A 866 28.42 4.96 -4.89
N LEU A 867 29.16 5.11 -3.78
CA LEU A 867 28.64 5.10 -2.39
C LEU A 867 28.27 6.48 -1.85
N SER A 868 28.04 7.47 -2.73
CA SER A 868 27.50 8.78 -2.33
C SER A 868 26.09 8.65 -1.77
N LYS A 869 25.81 9.32 -0.65
CA LYS A 869 24.48 9.26 0.00
C LYS A 869 23.41 9.95 -0.84
N ASP A 870 23.75 11.09 -1.45
CA ASP A 870 22.87 11.72 -2.44
C ASP A 870 22.92 10.93 -3.75
N PRO A 871 21.78 10.41 -4.25
CA PRO A 871 21.70 9.72 -5.53
C PRO A 871 22.28 10.51 -6.71
N LYS A 872 22.18 11.85 -6.69
CA LYS A 872 22.63 12.73 -7.79
C LYS A 872 24.14 12.84 -7.90
N ASP A 873 24.86 12.57 -6.82
CA ASP A 873 26.33 12.60 -6.80
C ASP A 873 26.93 11.28 -7.30
N ARG A 874 26.10 10.23 -7.46
CA ARG A 874 26.54 8.94 -7.99
C ARG A 874 26.71 9.02 -9.51
N PRO A 875 27.75 8.41 -10.07
CA PRO A 875 27.85 8.25 -11.52
C PRO A 875 26.71 7.37 -12.03
N THR A 876 26.34 7.54 -13.30
CA THR A 876 25.45 6.59 -13.97
C THR A 876 26.17 5.27 -14.23
N ALA A 877 25.44 4.16 -14.43
CA ALA A 877 26.05 2.88 -14.79
C ALA A 877 26.94 2.96 -16.05
N ARG A 878 26.56 3.82 -17.00
CA ARG A 878 27.35 4.07 -18.22
C ARG A 878 28.65 4.83 -17.94
N GLU A 879 28.63 5.83 -17.07
CA GLU A 879 29.85 6.52 -16.63
C GLU A 879 30.79 5.59 -15.84
N VAL A 880 30.23 4.68 -15.02
CA VAL A 880 31.01 3.64 -14.33
C VAL A 880 31.68 2.72 -15.35
N LEU A 881 30.94 2.28 -16.37
CA LEU A 881 31.47 1.44 -17.45
C LEU A 881 32.60 2.15 -18.21
N GLU A 882 32.41 3.40 -18.60
CA GLU A 882 33.41 4.21 -19.30
C GLU A 882 34.67 4.41 -18.46
N LYS A 883 34.52 4.55 -17.13
CA LYS A 883 35.67 4.68 -16.22
C LYS A 883 36.42 3.36 -15.99
N ALA A 884 35.73 2.23 -16.11
CA ALA A 884 36.26 0.88 -15.87
C ALA A 884 36.77 0.17 -17.14
N SER A 885 36.57 0.78 -18.32
CA SER A 885 37.07 0.35 -19.62
C SER A 885 38.50 0.81 -19.84
#